data_AF-A0A2H5Y6M7-F1
#
_entry.id   AF-A0A2H5Y6M7-F1
#
_cell.length_a   1.000
_cell.length_b   1.000
_cell.length_c   1.000
_cell.angle_alpha   90.00
_cell.angle_beta   90.00
_cell.angle_gamma   90.00
#
_symmetry.space_group_name_H-M   'P 1'
#
loop_
_entity.id
_entity.type
_entity.pdbx_description
1 polymer ?
#
loop_
_entity_poly.entity_id
_entity_poly.type
_entity_poly.pdbx_seq_one_letter_code
_entity_poly.pdbx_strand_id
1 'polypeptide(L)'
;MAEVRTLADVLDALTRPGELYERLPDGSVRCYACGHRCLIRPGRRGICQVRFNRDGTLYVPWGYVAALQVDPTEKKPFFHILPGSYTLTFGMLGCDLHCSYCFTGETFVITQRGIFSLEELFQKASRVQVNPDGEIGFVEGLYTPSHRGRLRKIRAVFRHRYEGDLIRIVPAFLPPIECTPDHRFLATLRPRKGKRPENPQWVRADQLSPNHCLVIPRFIELGPESSVQELDGKAWLEAAVDISRMHRGLLPSRAAPALVPAGDRRSELIRVEGDRVRVFDEHAPGIPARMPLDERLAEFHGAISTNGRGDAASVSPYLSYGIAWLLLHCGRLPSLRAYSTPKAPMEGRHVQRARQLYRVRWPLNGQIRGFWADEQYYYLPIREVQRRAFSGYVFNLEVEGDHTYLPNFVAASNCQNWQVSQALRDEEAGVRPVPVTPSQLVALAKRYGAQLIGSSYNEPLITSEWAVAIFKEAIAQGLRCVYVSNGNLTREVLEYLRPYLVGYKIDLKSMRDKNYRALGMPLKNVLEGIRMVYESGLWLEVVTLVVPGFNDSDEELRDAAEFLASISPDIPWHVTAFHPDYKMTDRDWTPAKTLIRAAEIGKAAGLRYVYAGNLPGRVGPFENTYCPNCDALLIARHGFRILVDHLSGRGACYRCGTTIPGIWQ
;
A
#
# COMPACT_ATOMS: atom_id res chain seq x y z
N MET A 1 31.57 -0.25 16.70
CA MET A 1 30.19 0.32 16.72
C MET A 1 29.22 -0.85 16.73
N ALA A 2 28.00 -0.69 17.27
CA ALA A 2 27.00 -1.76 17.22
C ALA A 2 26.41 -1.85 15.81
N GLU A 3 26.23 -3.08 15.32
CA GLU A 3 25.72 -3.37 13.99
C GLU A 3 24.22 -3.07 13.91
N VAL A 4 23.80 -2.19 13.00
CA VAL A 4 22.40 -1.77 12.86
C VAL A 4 21.61 -2.84 12.12
N ARG A 5 21.12 -3.82 12.86
CA ARG A 5 20.25 -4.89 12.33
C ARG A 5 18.99 -4.29 11.72
N THR A 6 18.68 -4.67 10.49
CA THR A 6 17.43 -4.32 9.83
C THR A 6 16.26 -5.11 10.44
N LEU A 7 15.03 -4.69 10.14
CA LEU A 7 13.83 -5.46 10.50
C LEU A 7 13.86 -6.89 9.93
N ALA A 8 14.47 -7.10 8.75
CA ALA A 8 14.62 -8.43 8.18
C ALA A 8 15.57 -9.30 9.02
N ASP A 9 16.71 -8.77 9.46
CA ASP A 9 17.67 -9.52 10.29
C ASP A 9 17.09 -9.86 11.67
N VAL A 10 16.34 -8.92 12.26
CA VAL A 10 15.62 -9.13 13.53
C VAL A 10 14.55 -10.21 13.37
N LEU A 11 13.78 -10.19 12.28
CA LEU A 11 12.73 -11.18 12.03
C LEU A 11 13.28 -12.56 11.65
N ASP A 12 14.34 -12.63 10.85
CA ASP A 12 14.96 -13.91 10.48
C ASP A 12 15.63 -14.59 11.69
N ALA A 13 16.18 -13.82 12.63
CA ALA A 13 16.62 -14.31 13.94
C ALA A 13 15.47 -14.76 14.85
N LEU A 14 14.24 -14.28 14.59
CA LEU A 14 13.00 -14.66 15.27
C LEU A 14 12.17 -15.64 14.41
N THR A 15 12.85 -16.66 13.87
CA THR A 15 12.22 -17.80 13.17
C THR A 15 12.68 -19.15 13.72
N ARG A 16 11.90 -20.19 13.42
CA ARG A 16 12.31 -21.60 13.56
C ARG A 16 11.90 -22.40 12.32
N PRO A 17 12.37 -23.65 12.14
CA PRO A 17 11.78 -24.57 11.17
C PRO A 17 10.26 -24.71 11.36
N GLY A 18 9.50 -24.57 10.27
CA GLY A 18 8.04 -24.70 10.25
C GLY A 18 7.57 -26.14 10.15
N GLU A 19 6.25 -26.29 10.07
CA GLU A 19 5.57 -27.60 9.97
C GLU A 19 4.66 -27.66 8.73
N LEU A 20 4.12 -26.52 8.27
CA LEU A 20 3.15 -26.44 7.17
C LEU A 20 3.83 -26.35 5.78
N TYR A 21 4.56 -27.39 5.39
CA TYR A 21 5.15 -27.50 4.05
C TYR A 21 5.54 -28.93 3.61
N GLU A 22 5.63 -29.11 2.30
CA GLU A 22 6.29 -30.24 1.65
C GLU A 22 7.71 -29.83 1.17
N ARG A 23 8.67 -30.76 1.25
CA ARG A 23 10.02 -30.63 0.68
C ARG A 23 10.06 -31.24 -0.72
N LEU A 24 10.63 -30.53 -1.70
CA LEU A 24 10.72 -30.98 -3.09
C LEU A 24 12.17 -31.37 -3.46
N PRO A 25 12.38 -32.23 -4.48
CA PRO A 25 13.71 -32.80 -4.78
C PRO A 25 14.78 -31.78 -5.21
N ASP A 26 14.40 -30.59 -5.69
CA ASP A 26 15.30 -29.49 -6.05
C ASP A 26 15.70 -28.61 -4.84
N GLY A 27 15.34 -29.03 -3.62
CA GLY A 27 15.51 -28.24 -2.40
C GLY A 27 14.52 -27.09 -2.26
N SER A 28 13.57 -26.90 -3.19
CA SER A 28 12.46 -25.99 -2.99
C SER A 28 11.44 -26.56 -1.99
N VAL A 29 10.58 -25.70 -1.45
CA VAL A 29 9.52 -26.09 -0.52
C VAL A 29 8.18 -25.57 -1.00
N ARG A 30 7.13 -26.38 -0.79
CA ARG A 30 5.74 -26.02 -1.05
C ARG A 30 5.09 -25.66 0.28
N CYS A 31 4.91 -24.37 0.56
CA CYS A 31 4.30 -23.92 1.81
C CYS A 31 2.77 -24.03 1.74
N TYR A 32 2.16 -24.62 2.77
CA TYR A 32 0.70 -24.84 2.86
C TYR A 32 0.00 -23.92 3.86
N ALA A 33 0.66 -22.89 4.38
CA ALA A 33 0.08 -21.99 5.39
C ALA A 33 -1.13 -21.19 4.89
N CYS A 34 -1.24 -20.90 3.58
CA CYS A 34 -2.34 -20.16 2.96
C CYS A 34 -2.56 -20.60 1.51
N GLY A 35 -3.70 -20.22 0.93
CA GLY A 35 -4.18 -20.62 -0.40
C GLY A 35 -3.27 -20.24 -1.58
N HIS A 36 -2.28 -19.38 -1.37
CA HIS A 36 -1.20 -19.12 -2.33
C HIS A 36 -0.32 -20.34 -2.63
N ARG A 37 -0.26 -21.33 -1.72
CA ARG A 37 0.52 -22.58 -1.87
C ARG A 37 1.94 -22.34 -2.45
N CYS A 38 2.65 -21.37 -1.86
CA CYS A 38 3.88 -20.79 -2.42
C CYS A 38 4.95 -21.85 -2.72
N LEU A 39 5.54 -21.79 -3.91
CA LEU A 39 6.78 -22.50 -4.24
C LEU A 39 7.97 -21.62 -3.87
N ILE A 40 8.71 -22.00 -2.83
CA ILE A 40 9.82 -21.20 -2.29
C ILE A 40 11.12 -21.96 -2.54
N ARG A 41 11.92 -21.51 -3.51
CA ARG A 41 13.27 -22.04 -3.78
C ARG A 41 14.26 -21.68 -2.66
N PRO A 42 15.38 -22.41 -2.50
CA PRO A 42 16.43 -22.05 -1.53
C PRO A 42 16.84 -20.58 -1.60
N GLY A 43 17.03 -19.94 -0.45
CA GLY A 43 17.40 -18.52 -0.35
C GLY A 43 16.30 -17.53 -0.77
N ARG A 44 15.03 -17.95 -0.84
CA ARG A 44 13.88 -17.09 -1.20
C ARG A 44 12.86 -17.02 -0.07
N ARG A 45 12.07 -15.94 -0.07
CA ARG A 45 10.91 -15.72 0.78
C ARG A 45 9.62 -16.14 0.07
N GLY A 46 8.62 -16.56 0.82
CA GLY A 46 7.23 -16.67 0.34
C GLY A 46 6.60 -15.29 0.15
N ILE A 47 5.39 -15.24 -0.41
CA ILE A 47 4.71 -13.97 -0.77
C ILE A 47 4.51 -13.02 0.42
N CYS A 48 4.38 -13.59 1.62
CA CYS A 48 4.23 -12.87 2.89
C CYS A 48 5.53 -12.31 3.49
N GLN A 49 6.68 -12.54 2.84
CA GLN A 49 8.05 -12.16 3.23
C GLN A 49 8.58 -12.74 4.56
N VAL A 50 7.72 -13.04 5.52
CA VAL A 50 8.11 -13.53 6.87
C VAL A 50 8.32 -15.05 6.96
N ARG A 51 8.03 -15.80 5.88
CA ARG A 51 8.44 -17.21 5.73
C ARG A 51 9.49 -17.34 4.63
N PHE A 52 10.55 -18.12 4.84
CA PHE A 52 11.63 -18.28 3.85
C PHE A 52 12.18 -19.72 3.81
N ASN A 53 12.73 -20.12 2.67
CA ASN A 53 13.45 -21.39 2.53
C ASN A 53 14.95 -21.17 2.74
N ARG A 54 15.52 -21.84 3.75
CA ARG A 54 16.96 -22.00 3.94
C ARG A 54 17.26 -23.48 3.74
N ASP A 55 17.91 -23.80 2.62
CA ASP A 55 18.51 -25.09 2.31
C ASP A 55 17.55 -26.29 2.46
N GLY A 56 16.38 -26.20 1.81
CA GLY A 56 15.34 -27.23 1.84
C GLY A 56 14.47 -27.22 3.11
N THR A 57 14.68 -26.26 4.00
CA THR A 57 13.91 -26.10 5.24
C THR A 57 13.13 -24.78 5.21
N LEU A 58 11.81 -24.86 5.35
CA LEU A 58 10.99 -23.67 5.55
C LEU A 58 11.19 -23.15 6.98
N TYR A 59 11.60 -21.89 7.11
CA TYR A 59 11.62 -21.15 8.37
C TYR A 59 10.39 -20.24 8.47
N VAL A 60 9.83 -20.12 9.68
CA VAL A 60 8.55 -19.45 9.96
C VAL A 60 8.67 -18.56 11.21
N PRO A 61 7.88 -17.48 11.33
CA PRO A 61 7.93 -16.54 12.46
C PRO A 61 7.69 -17.22 13.82
N TRP A 62 8.45 -16.81 14.84
CA TRP A 62 8.44 -17.45 16.14
C TRP A 62 8.87 -16.52 17.28
N GLY A 63 8.33 -16.71 18.48
CA GLY A 63 8.88 -16.09 19.69
C GLY A 63 8.67 -14.58 19.83
N TYR A 64 7.74 -13.98 19.07
CA TYR A 64 7.45 -12.55 19.16
C TYR A 64 5.97 -12.23 18.89
N VAL A 65 5.57 -10.99 19.20
CA VAL A 65 4.32 -10.37 18.75
C VAL A 65 4.59 -8.96 18.23
N ALA A 66 3.73 -8.48 17.33
CA ALA A 66 3.74 -7.14 16.77
C ALA A 66 2.53 -6.32 17.24
N ALA A 67 1.37 -6.97 17.35
CA ALA A 67 0.18 -6.44 17.99
C ALA A 67 -0.24 -7.35 19.16
N LEU A 68 -0.65 -6.76 20.27
CA LEU A 68 -1.07 -7.48 21.48
C LEU A 68 -2.04 -6.60 22.26
N GLN A 69 -3.24 -7.09 22.56
CA GLN A 69 -4.25 -6.37 23.36
C GLN A 69 -5.20 -7.37 24.03
N VAL A 70 -5.64 -7.05 25.25
CA VAL A 70 -6.81 -7.69 25.88
C VAL A 70 -8.00 -6.76 25.69
N ASP A 71 -9.07 -7.28 25.09
CA ASP A 71 -10.28 -6.54 24.71
C ASP A 71 -11.53 -7.39 25.03
N PRO A 72 -12.73 -6.79 25.14
CA PRO A 72 -13.98 -7.55 25.12
C PRO A 72 -14.09 -8.40 23.86
N THR A 73 -14.60 -9.62 24.00
CA THR A 73 -14.71 -10.61 22.91
C THR A 73 -15.55 -10.10 21.72
N GLU A 74 -16.55 -9.25 22.00
CA GLU A 74 -17.35 -8.50 21.02
C GLU A 74 -16.50 -7.67 20.03
N LYS A 75 -15.30 -7.22 20.42
CA LYS A 75 -14.40 -6.42 19.56
C LYS A 75 -13.68 -7.27 18.50
N LYS A 76 -13.80 -8.60 18.56
CA LYS A 76 -13.25 -9.54 17.56
C LYS A 76 -14.37 -10.18 16.71
N PRO A 77 -15.50 -9.48 16.55
CA PRO A 77 -16.83 -9.99 16.27
C PRO A 77 -17.06 -11.50 16.50
N PHE A 78 -16.90 -11.91 17.76
CA PHE A 78 -17.47 -13.16 18.26
C PHE A 78 -18.62 -12.80 19.20
N PHE A 79 -19.86 -12.84 18.70
CA PHE A 79 -21.06 -12.53 19.49
C PHE A 79 -21.70 -13.79 20.08
N HIS A 80 -21.27 -14.97 19.61
CA HIS A 80 -21.76 -16.29 20.01
C HIS A 80 -20.65 -17.18 20.62
N ILE A 81 -19.51 -16.60 21.04
CA ILE A 81 -18.53 -17.27 21.90
C ILE A 81 -18.34 -16.43 23.17
N LEU A 82 -18.77 -16.95 24.32
CA LEU A 82 -18.54 -16.38 25.66
C LEU A 82 -18.69 -14.84 25.69
N PRO A 83 -19.86 -14.28 25.32
CA PRO A 83 -20.04 -12.84 25.24
C PRO A 83 -19.82 -12.17 26.61
N GLY A 84 -19.33 -10.93 26.60
CA GLY A 84 -18.91 -10.20 27.80
C GLY A 84 -17.63 -10.73 28.47
N SER A 85 -17.03 -11.82 27.99
CA SER A 85 -15.67 -12.21 28.37
C SER A 85 -14.61 -11.30 27.74
N TYR A 86 -13.39 -11.38 28.25
CA TYR A 86 -12.22 -10.80 27.58
C TYR A 86 -11.49 -11.84 26.72
N THR A 87 -11.01 -11.40 25.55
CA THR A 87 -10.08 -12.12 24.69
C THR A 87 -8.72 -11.42 24.71
N LEU A 88 -7.65 -12.13 25.04
CA LEU A 88 -6.30 -11.69 24.68
C LEU A 88 -6.08 -12.00 23.21
N THR A 89 -5.78 -11.00 22.39
CA THR A 89 -5.43 -11.23 20.98
C THR A 89 -4.03 -10.76 20.66
N PHE A 90 -3.34 -11.54 19.84
CA PHE A 90 -2.01 -11.24 19.31
C PHE A 90 -2.01 -11.26 17.78
N GLY A 91 -1.01 -10.61 17.19
CA GLY A 91 -0.71 -10.60 15.77
C GLY A 91 0.78 -10.40 15.54
N MET A 92 1.27 -10.70 14.34
CA MET A 92 2.69 -10.65 13.98
C MET A 92 2.91 -9.74 12.76
N LEU A 93 4.10 -9.78 12.15
CA LEU A 93 4.43 -9.00 10.96
C LEU A 93 4.15 -9.78 9.67
N GLY A 94 3.85 -9.05 8.59
CA GLY A 94 3.55 -9.59 7.25
C GLY A 94 2.05 -9.85 7.00
N CYS A 95 1.69 -10.19 5.76
CA CYS A 95 0.35 -10.56 5.32
C CYS A 95 0.44 -11.37 4.02
N ASP A 96 -0.59 -12.14 3.62
CA ASP A 96 -0.62 -12.81 2.32
C ASP A 96 -1.28 -11.97 1.20
N LEU A 97 -2.23 -11.10 1.53
CA LEU A 97 -2.89 -10.15 0.61
C LEU A 97 -1.91 -9.16 -0.06
N HIS A 98 -2.23 -8.71 -1.28
CA HIS A 98 -1.56 -7.63 -2.02
C HIS A 98 -2.30 -6.27 -1.90
N CYS A 99 -1.68 -5.20 -2.43
CA CYS A 99 -2.20 -3.83 -2.38
C CYS A 99 -2.27 -3.20 -3.79
N SER A 100 -3.48 -2.81 -4.20
CA SER A 100 -3.96 -2.65 -5.59
C SER A 100 -3.58 -1.37 -6.39
N TYR A 101 -2.53 -0.64 -6.04
CA TYR A 101 -2.40 0.79 -6.40
C TYR A 101 -1.10 1.09 -7.13
N CYS A 102 -1.18 1.35 -8.44
CA CYS A 102 -0.02 1.34 -9.33
C CYS A 102 -0.09 2.42 -10.44
N PHE A 103 1.03 2.65 -11.10
CA PHE A 103 1.27 3.57 -12.22
C PHE A 103 1.66 2.81 -13.50
N THR A 104 1.67 3.48 -14.65
CA THR A 104 2.39 2.97 -15.83
C THR A 104 3.91 3.03 -15.63
N GLY A 105 4.65 2.12 -16.27
CA GLY A 105 6.13 2.07 -16.19
C GLY A 105 6.82 3.36 -16.61
N GLU A 106 6.23 4.12 -17.56
CA GLU A 106 6.69 5.42 -18.04
C GLU A 106 6.60 6.57 -17.00
N THR A 107 5.94 6.35 -15.86
CA THR A 107 5.81 7.39 -14.82
C THR A 107 7.16 7.65 -14.18
N PHE A 108 7.61 8.92 -14.20
CA PHE A 108 8.91 9.33 -13.68
C PHE A 108 8.86 9.59 -12.18
N VAL A 109 9.79 8.98 -11.45
CA VAL A 109 10.05 9.25 -10.04
C VAL A 109 11.37 10.00 -9.93
N ILE A 110 11.40 10.96 -9.00
CA ILE A 110 12.54 11.82 -8.76
C ILE A 110 13.36 11.22 -7.62
N THR A 111 14.66 11.07 -7.80
CA THR A 111 15.57 10.56 -6.78
C THR A 111 16.76 11.48 -6.57
N GLN A 112 17.48 11.30 -5.46
CA GLN A 112 18.71 12.02 -5.16
C GLN A 112 19.80 11.88 -6.24
N ARG A 113 19.77 10.83 -7.08
CA ARG A 113 20.76 10.58 -8.15
C ARG A 113 20.25 10.84 -9.58
N GLY A 114 19.03 11.36 -9.73
CA GLY A 114 18.43 11.56 -11.04
C GLY A 114 16.92 11.29 -11.06
N ILE A 115 16.31 11.58 -12.19
CA ILE A 115 14.96 11.13 -12.52
C ILE A 115 15.05 9.79 -13.23
N PHE A 116 14.20 8.84 -12.82
CA PHE A 116 14.08 7.52 -13.44
C PHE A 116 12.61 7.18 -13.59
N SER A 117 12.23 6.56 -14.71
CA SER A 117 10.91 5.93 -14.82
C SER A 117 10.79 4.75 -13.84
N LEU A 118 9.57 4.38 -13.43
CA LEU A 118 9.36 3.22 -12.56
C LEU A 118 9.89 1.93 -13.21
N GLU A 119 9.79 1.82 -14.54
CA GLU A 119 10.38 0.69 -15.26
C GLU A 119 11.93 0.71 -15.22
N GLU A 120 12.58 1.87 -15.35
CA GLU A 120 14.04 1.96 -15.17
C GLU A 120 14.47 1.67 -13.73
N LEU A 121 13.74 2.12 -12.72
CA LEU A 121 14.05 1.78 -11.32
C LEU A 121 13.95 0.27 -11.11
N PHE A 122 12.95 -0.38 -11.70
CA PHE A 122 12.81 -1.84 -11.68
C PHE A 122 13.97 -2.54 -12.42
N GLN A 123 14.39 -2.03 -13.59
CA GLN A 123 15.54 -2.55 -14.35
C GLN A 123 16.89 -2.31 -13.65
N LYS A 124 16.99 -1.29 -12.78
CA LYS A 124 18.16 -0.96 -11.96
C LYS A 124 18.19 -1.72 -10.62
N ALA A 125 17.25 -2.62 -10.37
CA ALA A 125 17.23 -3.44 -9.17
C ALA A 125 18.48 -4.34 -9.07
N SER A 126 19.14 -4.35 -7.90
CA SER A 126 20.25 -5.27 -7.62
C SER A 126 19.79 -6.73 -7.57
N ARG A 127 18.52 -6.96 -7.23
CA ARG A 127 17.89 -8.28 -7.13
C ARG A 127 16.42 -8.21 -7.54
N VAL A 128 15.98 -9.10 -8.42
CA VAL A 128 14.55 -9.29 -8.73
C VAL A 128 13.99 -10.56 -8.07
N GLN A 129 12.82 -10.43 -7.46
CA GLN A 129 12.00 -11.54 -6.97
C GLN A 129 10.73 -11.68 -7.82
N VAL A 130 10.72 -12.71 -8.67
CA VAL A 130 9.52 -13.14 -9.41
C VAL A 130 8.63 -13.98 -8.50
N ASN A 131 7.34 -13.63 -8.43
CA ASN A 131 6.26 -14.38 -7.79
C ASN A 131 5.18 -14.70 -8.86
N PRO A 132 4.16 -15.53 -8.58
CA PRO A 132 3.15 -15.89 -9.58
C PRO A 132 2.38 -14.70 -10.16
N ASP A 133 2.00 -13.75 -9.29
CA ASP A 133 1.13 -12.62 -9.64
C ASP A 133 1.90 -11.33 -9.96
N GLY A 134 3.23 -11.33 -9.88
CA GLY A 134 4.06 -10.15 -10.10
C GLY A 134 5.48 -10.26 -9.54
N GLU A 135 6.26 -9.22 -9.74
CA GLU A 135 7.70 -9.16 -9.47
C GLU A 135 8.06 -7.99 -8.54
N ILE A 136 9.15 -8.12 -7.81
CA ILE A 136 9.68 -7.12 -6.87
C ILE A 136 11.16 -6.91 -7.21
N GLY A 137 11.51 -5.74 -7.73
CA GLY A 137 12.89 -5.31 -7.96
C GLY A 137 13.41 -4.53 -6.76
N PHE A 138 14.40 -5.05 -6.06
CA PHE A 138 15.03 -4.39 -4.91
C PHE A 138 16.13 -3.42 -5.36
N VAL A 139 16.09 -2.18 -4.89
CA VAL A 139 16.94 -1.05 -5.31
C VAL A 139 17.78 -0.59 -4.13
N GLU A 140 19.03 -0.20 -4.37
CA GLU A 140 19.99 0.16 -3.32
C GLU A 140 20.57 1.56 -3.52
N GLY A 141 20.69 2.32 -2.42
CA GLY A 141 21.31 3.65 -2.42
C GLY A 141 20.52 4.76 -3.14
N LEU A 142 19.26 4.51 -3.52
CA LEU A 142 18.34 5.52 -4.05
C LEU A 142 17.29 5.92 -3.01
N TYR A 143 17.00 7.22 -3.00
CA TYR A 143 16.05 7.88 -2.12
C TYR A 143 15.23 8.86 -2.97
N THR A 144 13.93 8.94 -2.73
CA THR A 144 12.96 9.84 -3.38
C THR A 144 12.35 10.80 -2.35
N PRO A 145 11.96 12.03 -2.73
CA PRO A 145 11.27 12.91 -1.80
C PRO A 145 9.84 12.46 -1.50
N SER A 146 9.36 12.70 -0.29
CA SER A 146 8.00 12.39 0.15
C SER A 146 7.00 13.56 -0.03
N HIS A 147 5.74 13.37 0.36
CA HIS A 147 4.76 14.48 0.38
C HIS A 147 5.17 15.65 1.27
N ARG A 148 6.07 15.43 2.24
CA ARG A 148 6.63 16.46 3.13
C ARG A 148 7.98 17.02 2.64
N GLY A 149 8.42 16.59 1.45
CA GLY A 149 9.72 16.93 0.89
C GLY A 149 10.90 16.19 1.52
N ARG A 150 10.69 15.25 2.45
CA ARG A 150 11.79 14.50 3.07
C ARG A 150 12.35 13.49 2.08
N LEU A 151 13.68 13.41 1.93
CA LEU A 151 14.30 12.28 1.24
C LEU A 151 14.04 11.01 2.03
N ARG A 152 13.40 10.03 1.38
CA ARG A 152 13.08 8.72 1.90
C ARG A 152 13.66 7.66 0.99
N LYS A 153 14.23 6.61 1.56
CA LYS A 153 14.80 5.48 0.82
C LYS A 153 13.76 4.77 -0.03
N ILE A 154 14.24 3.95 -0.96
CA ILE A 154 13.46 3.03 -1.76
C ILE A 154 14.01 1.62 -1.51
N ARG A 155 13.29 0.67 -0.88
CA ARG A 155 13.67 -0.76 -1.02
C ARG A 155 13.39 -1.26 -2.41
N ALA A 156 12.20 -0.94 -2.94
CA ALA A 156 11.60 -1.81 -3.93
C ALA A 156 10.70 -1.09 -4.95
N VAL A 157 10.68 -1.68 -6.14
CA VAL A 157 9.72 -1.41 -7.20
C VAL A 157 8.92 -2.69 -7.43
N PHE A 158 7.62 -2.62 -7.25
CA PHE A 158 6.70 -3.68 -7.65
C PHE A 158 6.39 -3.56 -9.14
N ARG A 159 6.28 -4.69 -9.85
CA ARG A 159 5.80 -4.79 -11.23
C ARG A 159 4.79 -5.93 -11.33
N HIS A 160 3.56 -5.67 -11.75
CA HIS A 160 2.60 -6.74 -12.04
C HIS A 160 1.81 -6.48 -13.32
N ARG A 161 1.20 -7.52 -13.88
CA ARG A 161 0.30 -7.35 -15.03
C ARG A 161 -1.06 -6.86 -14.53
N TYR A 162 -1.64 -5.91 -15.26
CA TYR A 162 -2.94 -5.32 -14.97
C TYR A 162 -3.75 -5.22 -16.25
N GLU A 163 -5.06 -5.44 -16.12
CA GLU A 163 -6.04 -5.31 -17.18
C GLU A 163 -7.28 -4.63 -16.60
N GLY A 164 -7.69 -3.52 -17.21
CA GLY A 164 -8.73 -2.65 -16.67
C GLY A 164 -8.56 -1.19 -17.11
N ASP A 165 -9.16 -0.27 -16.37
CA ASP A 165 -9.05 1.16 -16.64
C ASP A 165 -7.80 1.78 -16.02
N LEU A 166 -7.10 2.62 -16.77
CA LEU A 166 -6.23 3.64 -16.22
C LEU A 166 -6.93 5.00 -16.21
N ILE A 167 -6.65 5.77 -15.15
CA ILE A 167 -6.98 7.19 -15.09
C ILE A 167 -5.74 7.98 -15.49
N ARG A 168 -5.91 8.83 -16.51
CA ARG A 168 -4.92 9.76 -17.05
C ARG A 168 -5.26 11.17 -16.57
N ILE A 169 -4.48 11.67 -15.62
CA ILE A 169 -4.65 12.99 -15.02
C ILE A 169 -3.75 13.98 -15.76
N VAL A 170 -4.28 15.13 -16.20
CA VAL A 170 -3.52 16.16 -16.92
C VAL A 170 -3.41 17.42 -16.06
N PRO A 171 -2.34 17.58 -15.26
CA PRO A 171 -2.10 18.81 -14.53
C PRO A 171 -1.87 20.02 -15.46
N ALA A 172 -2.16 21.21 -14.96
CA ALA A 172 -1.58 22.43 -15.52
C ALA A 172 -0.05 22.39 -15.32
N PHE A 173 0.67 22.88 -16.33
CA PHE A 173 2.13 23.09 -16.31
C PHE A 173 3.02 21.83 -16.24
N LEU A 174 2.49 20.62 -16.01
CA LEU A 174 3.27 19.36 -16.04
C LEU A 174 2.75 18.33 -17.05
N PRO A 175 3.51 17.28 -17.42
CA PRO A 175 3.03 16.16 -18.23
C PRO A 175 1.87 15.39 -17.58
N PRO A 176 1.14 14.55 -18.33
CA PRO A 176 0.11 13.67 -17.78
C PRO A 176 0.69 12.64 -16.80
N ILE A 177 -0.19 12.04 -16.00
CA ILE A 177 0.13 10.94 -15.07
C ILE A 177 -0.89 9.83 -15.30
N GLU A 178 -0.46 8.57 -15.42
CA GLU A 178 -1.32 7.44 -15.74
C GLU A 178 -1.23 6.36 -14.66
N CYS A 179 -2.36 6.06 -14.03
CA CYS A 179 -2.42 5.25 -12.81
C CYS A 179 -3.71 4.41 -12.73
N THR A 180 -3.72 3.38 -11.88
CA THR A 180 -4.95 2.63 -11.60
C THR A 180 -5.99 3.55 -10.92
N PRO A 181 -7.31 3.29 -11.06
CA PRO A 181 -8.35 4.25 -10.66
C PRO A 181 -8.34 4.58 -9.16
N ASP A 182 -7.79 3.65 -8.38
CA ASP A 182 -7.67 3.74 -6.94
C ASP A 182 -6.42 4.51 -6.46
N HIS A 183 -5.46 4.78 -7.34
CA HIS A 183 -4.25 5.51 -6.96
C HIS A 183 -4.60 6.91 -6.44
N ARG A 184 -3.85 7.40 -5.46
CA ARG A 184 -4.18 8.62 -4.72
C ARG A 184 -3.15 9.70 -4.87
N PHE A 185 -3.65 10.92 -4.87
CA PHE A 185 -2.84 12.12 -4.88
C PHE A 185 -3.25 13.06 -3.76
N LEU A 186 -2.28 13.78 -3.23
CA LEU A 186 -2.53 14.86 -2.30
C LEU A 186 -3.06 16.05 -3.10
N ALA A 187 -4.31 16.43 -2.83
CA ALA A 187 -5.06 17.39 -3.65
C ALA A 187 -6.00 18.24 -2.80
N THR A 188 -6.45 19.36 -3.37
CA THR A 188 -7.41 20.28 -2.74
C THR A 188 -8.41 20.77 -3.78
N LEU A 189 -9.53 21.35 -3.36
CA LEU A 189 -10.43 22.04 -4.28
C LEU A 189 -9.74 23.29 -4.85
N ARG A 190 -9.98 23.56 -6.13
CA ARG A 190 -9.37 24.66 -6.86
C ARG A 190 -9.84 26.00 -6.31
N PRO A 191 -8.96 26.88 -5.80
CA PRO A 191 -9.39 28.06 -5.05
C PRO A 191 -10.15 29.06 -5.91
N ARG A 192 -11.18 29.68 -5.35
CA ARG A 192 -11.84 30.84 -5.96
C ARG A 192 -10.85 32.01 -6.09
N LYS A 193 -11.01 32.84 -7.13
CA LYS A 193 -10.12 34.00 -7.39
C LYS A 193 -10.03 34.88 -6.14
N GLY A 194 -8.82 35.07 -5.61
CA GLY A 194 -8.56 35.86 -4.40
C GLY A 194 -8.70 35.10 -3.06
N LYS A 195 -8.95 33.79 -3.07
CA LYS A 195 -8.88 32.93 -1.87
C LYS A 195 -7.58 32.11 -1.86
N ARG A 196 -7.10 31.79 -0.66
CA ARG A 196 -6.01 30.81 -0.45
C ARG A 196 -6.52 29.38 -0.72
N PRO A 197 -5.62 28.42 -1.01
CA PRO A 197 -5.96 27.00 -0.96
C PRO A 197 -6.44 26.53 0.41
N GLU A 198 -7.23 25.47 0.41
CA GLU A 198 -7.58 24.69 1.60
C GLU A 198 -6.54 23.59 1.83
N ASN A 199 -6.44 23.08 3.05
CA ASN A 199 -5.49 22.03 3.42
C ASN A 199 -5.65 20.80 2.51
N PRO A 200 -4.58 20.29 1.87
CA PRO A 200 -4.66 19.14 0.97
C PRO A 200 -5.13 17.86 1.67
N GLN A 201 -5.88 17.03 0.95
CA GLN A 201 -6.37 15.71 1.38
C GLN A 201 -6.07 14.65 0.30
N TRP A 202 -6.14 13.37 0.68
CA TRP A 202 -5.85 12.25 -0.22
C TRP A 202 -7.08 11.87 -1.05
N VAL A 203 -7.07 12.25 -2.34
CA VAL A 203 -8.18 12.02 -3.28
C VAL A 203 -7.82 10.90 -4.27
N ARG A 204 -8.77 10.02 -4.61
CA ARG A 204 -8.58 8.95 -5.60
C ARG A 204 -8.55 9.48 -7.03
N ALA A 205 -7.78 8.83 -7.89
CA ALA A 205 -7.59 9.25 -9.28
C ALA A 205 -8.91 9.38 -10.04
N ASP A 206 -9.86 8.44 -9.85
CA ASP A 206 -11.17 8.50 -10.50
C ASP A 206 -12.16 9.51 -9.90
N GLN A 207 -11.81 10.16 -8.78
CA GLN A 207 -12.55 11.28 -8.17
C GLN A 207 -11.95 12.65 -8.51
N LEU A 208 -10.69 12.68 -8.94
CA LEU A 208 -10.04 13.90 -9.40
C LEU A 208 -10.76 14.45 -10.64
N SER A 209 -10.74 15.77 -10.77
CA SER A 209 -11.47 16.50 -11.80
C SER A 209 -10.85 17.89 -12.01
N PRO A 210 -11.20 18.65 -13.07
CA PRO A 210 -10.72 20.01 -13.29
C PRO A 210 -11.07 21.04 -12.20
N ASN A 211 -11.90 20.64 -11.21
CA ASN A 211 -12.21 21.38 -10.00
C ASN A 211 -11.18 21.17 -8.87
N HIS A 212 -10.16 20.32 -9.06
CA HIS A 212 -9.11 20.04 -8.08
C HIS A 212 -7.76 20.64 -8.49
N CYS A 213 -6.88 20.83 -7.50
CA CYS A 213 -5.46 21.09 -7.65
C CYS A 213 -4.65 19.94 -7.02
N LEU A 214 -3.68 19.38 -7.75
CA LEU A 214 -2.65 18.50 -7.19
C LEU A 214 -1.60 19.34 -6.46
N VAL A 215 -0.87 18.76 -5.50
CA VAL A 215 0.23 19.46 -4.81
C VAL A 215 1.62 18.87 -5.07
N ILE A 216 2.60 19.77 -5.08
CA ILE A 216 4.05 19.50 -5.10
C ILE A 216 4.64 20.17 -3.85
N PRO A 217 5.46 19.50 -3.01
CA PRO A 217 6.15 20.16 -1.90
C PRO A 217 7.12 21.24 -2.41
N ARG A 218 7.16 22.41 -1.76
CA ARG A 218 8.02 23.54 -2.15
C ARG A 218 9.48 23.38 -1.76
N PHE A 219 9.73 22.68 -0.66
CA PHE A 219 11.05 22.50 -0.06
C PHE A 219 11.32 21.01 0.09
N ILE A 220 12.55 20.60 -0.22
CA ILE A 220 13.02 19.23 -0.06
C ILE A 220 14.08 19.22 1.05
N GLU A 221 13.83 18.46 2.13
CA GLU A 221 14.76 18.30 3.24
C GLU A 221 15.85 17.30 2.84
N LEU A 222 17.03 17.82 2.48
CA LEU A 222 18.27 17.04 2.33
C LEU A 222 18.80 16.72 3.73
N GLY A 223 18.34 15.60 4.28
CA GLY A 223 18.67 15.16 5.65
C GLY A 223 20.13 14.74 5.83
N PRO A 224 20.63 14.61 7.08
CA PRO A 224 22.05 14.40 7.39
C PRO A 224 22.66 13.08 6.89
N GLU A 225 21.86 12.14 6.37
CA GLU A 225 22.34 10.97 5.65
C GLU A 225 22.87 11.32 4.23
N SER A 226 22.74 12.58 3.79
CA SER A 226 23.47 13.14 2.64
C SER A 226 24.96 13.40 2.96
N SER A 227 25.65 12.38 3.50
CA SER A 227 27.10 12.26 3.38
C SER A 227 27.51 11.94 1.93
N VAL A 228 26.54 11.48 1.12
CA VAL A 228 26.57 11.67 -0.34
C VAL A 228 26.61 13.18 -0.62
N GLN A 229 27.72 13.59 -1.24
CA GLN A 229 28.06 14.94 -1.69
C GLN A 229 26.86 15.77 -2.18
N GLU A 230 26.92 17.08 -1.91
CA GLU A 230 25.99 18.10 -2.39
C GLU A 230 25.48 17.78 -3.79
N LEU A 231 24.14 17.69 -3.97
CA LEU A 231 23.45 17.29 -5.21
C LEU A 231 24.21 17.73 -6.46
N ASP A 232 25.09 16.87 -6.97
CA ASP A 232 26.09 17.34 -7.93
C ASP A 232 25.42 17.60 -9.25
N GLY A 233 25.05 18.87 -9.49
CA GLY A 233 24.41 19.30 -10.72
C GLY A 233 25.25 18.97 -11.95
N LYS A 234 26.57 18.77 -11.80
CA LYS A 234 27.44 18.31 -12.88
C LYS A 234 27.16 16.84 -13.16
N ALA A 235 27.33 15.91 -12.21
CA ALA A 235 26.92 14.52 -12.39
C ALA A 235 25.43 14.35 -12.77
N TRP A 236 24.54 15.24 -12.34
CA TRP A 236 23.10 15.21 -12.66
C TRP A 236 22.81 15.65 -14.11
N LEU A 237 23.42 16.74 -14.61
CA LEU A 237 23.34 17.12 -16.02
C LEU A 237 24.15 16.15 -16.90
N GLU A 238 25.35 15.74 -16.48
CA GLU A 238 26.18 14.78 -17.19
C GLU A 238 25.49 13.43 -17.29
N ALA A 239 24.81 12.92 -16.25
CA ALA A 239 23.96 11.73 -16.37
C ALA A 239 22.78 11.95 -17.31
N ALA A 240 22.08 13.08 -17.25
CA ALA A 240 20.99 13.40 -18.18
C ALA A 240 21.46 13.55 -19.65
N VAL A 241 22.72 13.95 -19.86
CA VAL A 241 23.39 14.10 -21.16
C VAL A 241 23.98 12.77 -21.65
N ASP A 242 24.53 11.92 -20.76
CA ASP A 242 25.09 10.62 -21.09
C ASP A 242 24.01 9.56 -21.30
N ILE A 243 22.91 9.58 -20.54
CA ILE A 243 21.69 8.82 -20.90
C ILE A 243 21.17 9.29 -22.27
N SER A 244 21.24 10.60 -22.55
CA SER A 244 20.94 11.14 -23.89
C SER A 244 21.97 10.76 -24.97
N ARG A 245 23.19 10.34 -24.62
CA ARG A 245 24.21 9.81 -25.56
C ARG A 245 24.06 8.30 -25.75
N MET A 246 23.82 7.52 -24.69
CA MET A 246 23.58 6.07 -24.75
C MET A 246 22.40 5.73 -25.66
N HIS A 247 21.29 6.48 -25.58
CA HIS A 247 20.15 6.31 -26.49
C HIS A 247 20.41 6.73 -27.95
N ARG A 248 21.59 7.27 -28.30
CA ARG A 248 22.02 7.50 -29.70
C ARG A 248 22.82 6.34 -30.29
N GLY A 249 23.15 5.31 -29.50
CA GLY A 249 24.00 4.17 -29.91
C GLY A 249 23.42 3.21 -30.96
N LEU A 250 22.27 3.54 -31.57
CA LEU A 250 21.60 2.72 -32.60
C LEU A 250 21.93 3.12 -34.05
N LEU A 251 23.04 3.85 -34.27
CA LEU A 251 23.63 4.06 -35.60
C LEU A 251 25.17 3.89 -35.52
N PRO A 252 25.80 3.17 -36.46
CA PRO A 252 27.23 2.89 -36.40
C PRO A 252 28.09 3.99 -37.07
N SER A 253 29.19 4.41 -36.42
CA SER A 253 30.53 4.31 -37.02
C SER A 253 31.68 4.90 -36.16
N ARG A 254 32.82 4.20 -36.23
CA ARG A 254 34.23 4.65 -36.13
C ARG A 254 34.76 5.39 -34.88
N ALA A 255 35.68 4.69 -34.22
CA ALA A 255 36.93 5.16 -33.59
C ALA A 255 36.83 6.15 -32.40
N ALA A 256 37.09 5.63 -31.20
CA ALA A 256 37.47 6.42 -30.02
C ALA A 256 39.00 6.29 -29.77
N PRO A 257 39.70 7.37 -29.39
CA PRO A 257 41.05 7.29 -28.82
C PRO A 257 41.02 6.78 -27.37
N ALA A 258 42.19 6.39 -26.85
CA ALA A 258 42.31 5.58 -25.63
C ALA A 258 42.00 6.31 -24.30
N LEU A 259 41.57 5.52 -23.31
CA LEU A 259 41.40 5.91 -21.91
C LEU A 259 42.76 6.05 -21.19
N VAL A 260 42.82 6.96 -20.21
CA VAL A 260 43.91 7.08 -19.22
C VAL A 260 43.35 6.70 -17.83
N PRO A 261 44.11 6.00 -16.95
CA PRO A 261 43.58 5.49 -15.68
C PRO A 261 43.17 6.55 -14.65
N ALA A 262 42.41 6.12 -13.64
CA ALA A 262 41.78 7.00 -12.65
C ALA A 262 42.76 7.60 -11.62
N GLY A 263 42.45 8.82 -11.19
CA GLY A 263 42.94 9.44 -9.97
C GLY A 263 41.76 10.09 -9.23
N ASP A 264 41.59 9.77 -7.95
CA ASP A 264 40.35 10.02 -7.21
C ASP A 264 40.32 11.42 -6.55
N ARG A 265 39.65 12.39 -7.21
CA ARG A 265 39.22 13.69 -6.65
C ARG A 265 38.02 14.26 -7.43
N ARG A 266 36.81 13.73 -7.24
CA ARG A 266 35.58 14.29 -7.83
C ARG A 266 34.44 14.36 -6.81
N SER A 267 34.53 15.35 -5.92
CA SER A 267 33.69 15.42 -4.71
C SER A 267 33.03 16.77 -4.42
N GLU A 268 33.39 17.86 -5.12
CA GLU A 268 33.07 19.24 -4.70
C GLU A 268 32.73 20.17 -5.88
N LEU A 269 32.15 19.64 -6.97
CA LEU A 269 32.11 20.32 -8.27
C LEU A 269 30.95 21.32 -8.46
N ILE A 270 29.80 21.16 -7.78
CA ILE A 270 28.67 22.10 -7.85
C ILE A 270 28.04 22.39 -6.48
N ARG A 271 27.66 23.66 -6.26
CA ARG A 271 26.85 24.14 -5.12
C ARG A 271 25.68 25.00 -5.58
N VAL A 272 24.56 24.98 -4.84
CA VAL A 272 23.44 25.91 -5.05
C VAL A 272 23.53 27.05 -4.03
N GLU A 273 23.82 28.25 -4.49
CA GLU A 273 23.95 29.47 -3.69
C GLU A 273 22.75 30.41 -3.96
N GLY A 274 21.58 30.09 -3.39
CA GLY A 274 20.37 30.89 -3.54
C GLY A 274 19.70 30.73 -4.91
N ASP A 275 19.69 31.77 -5.74
CA ASP A 275 19.17 31.77 -7.11
C ASP A 275 20.21 31.37 -8.17
N ARG A 276 21.40 30.93 -7.72
CA ARG A 276 22.59 30.68 -8.53
C ARG A 276 23.15 29.28 -8.31
N VAL A 277 23.73 28.73 -9.36
CA VAL A 277 24.56 27.52 -9.32
C VAL A 277 26.03 27.96 -9.39
N ARG A 278 26.85 27.50 -8.46
CA ARG A 278 28.30 27.70 -8.43
C ARG A 278 28.98 26.43 -8.91
N VAL A 279 29.95 26.56 -9.81
CA VAL A 279 30.65 25.44 -10.46
C VAL A 279 32.15 25.61 -10.27
N PHE A 280 32.82 24.56 -9.79
CA PHE A 280 34.26 24.53 -9.54
C PHE A 280 34.94 23.56 -10.51
N ASP A 281 35.26 24.02 -11.71
CA ASP A 281 36.16 23.31 -12.64
C ASP A 281 37.00 24.35 -13.40
N GLU A 282 38.32 24.20 -13.35
CA GLU A 282 39.28 25.26 -13.67
C GLU A 282 39.81 25.18 -15.11
N HIS A 283 39.39 24.17 -15.89
CA HIS A 283 40.06 23.80 -17.15
C HIS A 283 39.18 23.86 -18.40
N ALA A 284 38.06 24.60 -18.34
CA ALA A 284 37.25 24.96 -19.51
C ALA A 284 37.26 26.50 -19.73
N PRO A 285 37.95 27.03 -20.76
CA PRO A 285 38.01 28.48 -20.99
C PRO A 285 36.64 29.01 -21.41
N GLY A 286 35.99 29.76 -20.51
CA GLY A 286 34.74 30.49 -20.77
C GLY A 286 33.56 30.18 -19.82
N ILE A 287 33.67 29.20 -18.91
CA ILE A 287 32.60 28.93 -17.94
C ILE A 287 32.76 29.84 -16.71
N PRO A 288 31.79 30.72 -16.39
CA PRO A 288 31.88 31.59 -15.21
C PRO A 288 31.55 30.80 -13.94
N ALA A 289 32.42 30.90 -12.93
CA ALA A 289 32.32 30.12 -11.67
C ALA A 289 31.00 30.26 -10.89
N ARG A 290 30.19 31.29 -11.18
CA ARG A 290 28.80 31.44 -10.69
C ARG A 290 27.87 31.71 -11.87
N MET A 291 26.80 30.93 -11.97
CA MET A 291 25.83 31.00 -13.06
C MET A 291 24.41 31.19 -12.49
N PRO A 292 23.69 32.28 -12.84
CA PRO A 292 22.30 32.47 -12.44
C PRO A 292 21.38 31.53 -13.24
N LEU A 293 20.34 31.01 -12.59
CA LEU A 293 19.45 29.96 -13.14
C LEU A 293 18.49 30.43 -14.25
N ASP A 294 18.57 31.68 -14.70
CA ASP A 294 17.53 32.31 -15.51
C ASP A 294 18.04 32.86 -16.85
N GLU A 295 19.01 33.77 -16.85
CA GLU A 295 19.57 34.30 -18.09
C GLU A 295 20.56 33.30 -18.71
N ARG A 296 21.57 32.85 -17.96
CA ARG A 296 22.61 31.96 -18.48
C ARG A 296 22.16 30.51 -18.66
N LEU A 297 21.20 30.03 -17.88
CA LEU A 297 20.57 28.72 -18.14
C LEU A 297 19.79 28.72 -19.47
N ALA A 298 19.18 29.86 -19.82
CA ALA A 298 18.55 30.05 -21.12
C ALA A 298 19.59 30.17 -22.24
N GLU A 299 20.74 30.83 -22.04
CA GLU A 299 21.87 30.83 -23.01
C GLU A 299 22.40 29.41 -23.29
N PHE A 300 22.49 28.54 -22.28
CA PHE A 300 23.10 27.21 -22.41
C PHE A 300 22.17 26.15 -23.04
N HIS A 301 20.87 26.20 -22.78
CA HIS A 301 19.91 25.15 -23.15
C HIS A 301 18.54 25.64 -23.67
N GLY A 302 18.40 26.93 -24.00
CA GLY A 302 17.10 27.48 -24.40
C GLY A 302 17.20 28.81 -25.16
N ALA A 303 16.24 29.68 -24.88
CA ALA A 303 16.22 31.07 -25.33
C ALA A 303 15.47 31.95 -24.32
N ILE A 304 15.90 33.21 -24.19
CA ILE A 304 15.09 34.26 -23.55
C ILE A 304 14.12 34.80 -24.61
N SER A 305 12.82 34.66 -24.37
CA SER A 305 11.81 35.30 -25.21
C SER A 305 11.61 36.77 -24.80
N THR A 306 11.29 37.63 -25.77
CA THR A 306 11.16 39.10 -25.65
C THR A 306 10.11 39.59 -24.63
N ASN A 307 9.36 38.67 -24.00
CA ASN A 307 8.41 38.95 -22.92
C ASN A 307 8.91 38.51 -21.52
N GLY A 308 10.22 38.30 -21.34
CA GLY A 308 10.82 38.02 -20.03
C GLY A 308 10.58 36.60 -19.53
N ARG A 309 10.68 35.60 -20.41
CA ARG A 309 10.53 34.17 -20.09
C ARG A 309 11.65 33.33 -20.68
N GLY A 310 12.22 32.47 -19.85
CA GLY A 310 13.12 31.40 -20.27
C GLY A 310 12.34 30.25 -20.88
N ASP A 311 12.89 29.66 -21.94
CA ASP A 311 12.26 28.62 -22.74
C ASP A 311 13.31 27.62 -23.23
N ALA A 312 13.34 26.41 -22.67
CA ALA A 312 14.26 25.35 -23.01
C ALA A 312 13.52 24.20 -23.73
N ALA A 313 14.09 23.66 -24.80
CA ALA A 313 13.47 22.60 -25.59
C ALA A 313 14.46 21.44 -25.83
N SER A 314 14.04 20.21 -25.56
CA SER A 314 14.88 19.02 -25.64
C SER A 314 14.10 17.78 -26.05
N VAL A 315 14.75 16.83 -26.72
CA VAL A 315 14.19 15.50 -27.00
C VAL A 315 14.41 14.52 -25.84
N SER A 316 15.19 14.90 -24.82
CA SER A 316 15.42 14.10 -23.62
C SER A 316 14.36 14.43 -22.55
N PRO A 317 13.54 13.45 -22.09
CA PRO A 317 12.65 13.65 -20.95
C PRO A 317 13.46 13.94 -19.69
N TYR A 318 14.53 13.19 -19.41
CA TYR A 318 15.38 13.33 -18.22
C TYR A 318 15.91 14.75 -18.03
N LEU A 319 16.47 15.35 -19.09
CA LEU A 319 16.97 16.74 -19.03
C LEU A 319 15.81 17.74 -18.81
N SER A 320 14.64 17.48 -19.40
CA SER A 320 13.49 18.40 -19.33
C SER A 320 12.77 18.35 -17.99
N TYR A 321 12.56 17.16 -17.43
CA TYR A 321 12.11 16.99 -16.05
C TYR A 321 13.18 17.49 -15.07
N GLY A 322 14.47 17.36 -15.38
CA GLY A 322 15.57 17.88 -14.56
C GLY A 322 15.60 19.40 -14.44
N ILE A 323 15.52 20.11 -15.58
CA ILE A 323 15.40 21.57 -15.59
C ILE A 323 14.13 22.00 -14.84
N ALA A 324 13.01 21.28 -14.99
CA ALA A 324 11.81 21.55 -14.21
C ALA A 324 12.00 21.33 -12.69
N TRP A 325 12.73 20.30 -12.27
CA TRP A 325 13.04 20.03 -10.86
C TRP A 325 13.88 21.14 -10.22
N LEU A 326 14.94 21.56 -10.90
CA LEU A 326 15.82 22.65 -10.47
C LEU A 326 15.05 23.97 -10.34
N LEU A 327 14.19 24.28 -11.31
CA LEU A 327 13.33 25.48 -11.25
C LEU A 327 12.36 25.44 -10.06
N LEU A 328 11.71 24.31 -9.79
CA LEU A 328 10.83 24.13 -8.61
C LEU A 328 11.57 24.41 -7.29
N HIS A 329 12.82 23.95 -7.17
CA HIS A 329 13.67 24.18 -5.99
C HIS A 329 14.04 25.65 -5.83
N CYS A 330 14.34 26.33 -6.93
CA CYS A 330 14.73 27.73 -6.93
C CYS A 330 13.52 28.70 -6.81
N GLY A 331 12.37 28.24 -6.32
CA GLY A 331 11.15 29.03 -6.16
C GLY A 331 10.37 29.30 -7.45
N ARG A 332 10.82 28.79 -8.61
CA ARG A 332 10.28 29.13 -9.94
C ARG A 332 9.44 27.97 -10.50
N LEU A 333 8.12 28.05 -10.38
CA LEU A 333 7.23 27.03 -11.00
C LEU A 333 7.49 26.95 -12.52
N PRO A 334 7.86 25.78 -13.07
CA PRO A 334 8.06 25.58 -14.50
C PRO A 334 6.77 25.16 -15.22
N SER A 335 6.77 25.28 -16.53
CA SER A 335 5.79 24.67 -17.43
C SER A 335 6.49 23.69 -18.36
N LEU A 336 6.53 22.41 -17.95
CA LEU A 336 7.02 21.27 -18.71
C LEU A 336 5.88 20.66 -19.53
N ARG A 337 6.06 20.56 -20.85
CA ARG A 337 5.10 19.91 -21.77
C ARG A 337 5.83 19.05 -22.80
N ALA A 338 5.30 17.86 -23.06
CA ALA A 338 5.66 17.03 -24.20
C ALA A 338 4.74 17.33 -25.39
N TYR A 339 5.29 17.31 -26.60
CA TYR A 339 4.60 17.50 -27.87
C TYR A 339 5.02 16.41 -28.84
N SER A 340 4.10 15.89 -29.65
CA SER A 340 4.49 15.08 -30.82
C SER A 340 4.96 16.02 -31.93
N THR A 341 6.11 15.73 -32.51
CA THR A 341 6.73 16.54 -33.58
C THR A 341 6.37 15.99 -34.96
N PRO A 342 5.81 16.81 -35.87
CA PRO A 342 5.38 16.34 -37.20
C PRO A 342 6.56 15.95 -38.10
N LYS A 343 6.27 15.24 -39.19
CA LYS A 343 7.19 15.11 -40.33
C LYS A 343 7.31 16.47 -41.02
N ALA A 344 8.53 16.88 -41.35
CA ALA A 344 8.82 18.10 -42.10
C ALA A 344 9.59 17.75 -43.39
N PRO A 345 9.40 18.49 -44.49
CA PRO A 345 10.24 18.33 -45.68
C PRO A 345 11.67 18.81 -45.39
N MET A 346 12.65 17.96 -45.68
CA MET A 346 14.08 18.26 -45.73
C MET A 346 14.64 17.59 -46.98
N GLU A 347 15.28 18.36 -47.87
CA GLU A 347 15.97 17.82 -49.06
C GLU A 347 15.10 16.84 -49.88
N GLY A 348 13.83 17.23 -50.11
CA GLY A 348 12.84 16.43 -50.83
C GLY A 348 12.22 15.25 -50.05
N ARG A 349 12.65 14.97 -48.81
CA ARG A 349 12.17 13.86 -47.98
C ARG A 349 11.36 14.34 -46.77
N HIS A 350 10.27 13.65 -46.43
CA HIS A 350 9.47 13.95 -45.24
C HIS A 350 10.05 13.25 -44.00
N VAL A 351 10.92 13.95 -43.27
CA VAL A 351 11.68 13.43 -42.13
C VAL A 351 11.04 13.89 -40.80
N GLN A 352 10.89 12.96 -39.85
CA GLN A 352 10.51 13.26 -38.47
C GLN A 352 11.78 13.31 -37.62
N ARG A 353 12.29 14.50 -37.30
CA ARG A 353 13.56 14.69 -36.56
C ARG A 353 13.55 14.05 -35.15
N ALA A 354 12.39 13.97 -34.52
CA ALA A 354 12.15 13.26 -33.27
C ALA A 354 10.67 12.86 -33.18
N ARG A 355 10.32 11.82 -32.41
CA ARG A 355 8.90 11.45 -32.18
C ARG A 355 8.20 12.36 -31.17
N GLN A 356 8.94 12.83 -30.17
CA GLN A 356 8.49 13.79 -29.17
C GLN A 356 9.54 14.90 -28.96
N LEU A 357 9.05 16.08 -28.58
CA LEU A 357 9.84 17.20 -28.08
C LEU A 357 9.27 17.65 -26.74
N TYR A 358 10.12 17.77 -25.74
CA TYR A 358 9.80 18.33 -24.44
C TYR A 358 10.20 19.81 -24.40
N ARG A 359 9.40 20.64 -23.73
CA ARG A 359 9.65 22.08 -23.61
C ARG A 359 9.36 22.53 -22.18
N VAL A 360 10.33 23.16 -21.55
CA VAL A 360 10.27 23.74 -20.20
C VAL A 360 10.25 25.25 -20.31
N ARG A 361 9.29 25.92 -19.66
CA ARG A 361 9.18 27.39 -19.71
C ARG A 361 8.93 27.97 -18.34
N TRP A 362 9.60 29.06 -18.01
CA TRP A 362 9.48 29.73 -16.71
C TRP A 362 9.50 31.26 -16.88
N PRO A 363 8.83 32.02 -15.99
CA PRO A 363 9.01 33.46 -15.92
C PRO A 363 10.41 33.79 -15.40
N LEU A 364 11.07 34.79 -16.00
CA LEU A 364 12.25 35.39 -15.40
C LEU A 364 11.81 36.33 -14.27
N ASN A 365 10.81 37.16 -14.54
CA ASN A 365 10.23 38.12 -13.59
C ASN A 365 8.80 37.76 -13.19
N GLY A 366 8.58 37.53 -11.88
CA GLY A 366 7.25 37.38 -11.27
C GLY A 366 6.59 36.00 -11.38
N GLN A 367 5.39 35.87 -10.81
CA GLN A 367 4.64 34.61 -10.74
C GLN A 367 3.94 34.26 -12.07
N ILE A 368 3.89 32.96 -12.40
CA ILE A 368 2.97 32.43 -13.43
C ILE A 368 1.52 32.80 -13.08
N ARG A 369 0.73 33.22 -14.07
CA ARG A 369 -0.72 33.42 -13.88
C ARG A 369 -1.45 32.08 -13.84
N GLY A 370 -2.17 31.80 -12.75
CA GLY A 370 -3.11 30.67 -12.66
C GLY A 370 -2.60 29.41 -11.94
N PHE A 371 -1.66 29.56 -11.00
CA PHE A 371 -1.36 28.58 -9.95
C PHE A 371 -1.53 29.23 -8.57
N TRP A 372 -1.42 28.45 -7.51
CA TRP A 372 -1.34 28.94 -6.13
C TRP A 372 -0.13 28.34 -5.41
N ALA A 373 0.33 28.99 -4.36
CA ALA A 373 1.33 28.48 -3.44
C ALA A 373 1.02 28.96 -2.03
N ASP A 374 1.37 28.16 -1.04
CA ASP A 374 1.47 28.57 0.37
C ASP A 374 2.91 28.37 0.87
N GLU A 375 3.12 28.18 2.17
CA GLU A 375 4.44 27.94 2.73
C GLU A 375 4.98 26.53 2.43
N GLN A 376 4.11 25.54 2.22
CA GLN A 376 4.49 24.12 2.10
C GLN A 376 4.38 23.57 0.66
N TYR A 377 3.42 24.04 -0.13
CA TYR A 377 3.03 23.45 -1.41
C TYR A 377 2.90 24.43 -2.58
N TYR A 378 3.22 23.96 -3.79
CA TYR A 378 2.71 24.49 -5.05
C TYR A 378 1.43 23.73 -5.42
N TYR A 379 0.40 24.45 -5.87
CA TYR A 379 -0.92 23.90 -6.19
C TYR A 379 -1.19 24.02 -7.70
N LEU A 380 -1.23 22.87 -8.38
CA LEU A 380 -1.36 22.76 -9.83
C LEU A 380 -2.80 22.37 -10.18
N PRO A 381 -3.62 23.29 -10.73
CA PRO A 381 -4.98 22.94 -11.14
C PRO A 381 -4.98 21.87 -12.22
N ILE A 382 -5.82 20.85 -12.05
CA ILE A 382 -6.06 19.82 -13.07
C ILE A 382 -6.78 20.47 -14.24
N ARG A 383 -6.40 20.11 -15.47
CA ARG A 383 -7.05 20.57 -16.70
C ARG A 383 -8.07 19.57 -17.23
N GLU A 384 -7.74 18.30 -17.09
CA GLU A 384 -8.47 17.19 -17.70
C GLU A 384 -8.18 15.92 -16.88
N VAL A 385 -9.17 15.04 -16.78
CA VAL A 385 -9.02 13.67 -16.29
C VAL A 385 -9.72 12.77 -17.29
N GLN A 386 -9.02 11.77 -17.80
CA GLN A 386 -9.53 10.81 -18.79
C GLN A 386 -9.47 9.40 -18.22
N ARG A 387 -10.44 8.55 -18.59
CA ARG A 387 -10.41 7.10 -18.34
C ARG A 387 -10.10 6.39 -19.66
N ARG A 388 -9.19 5.41 -19.66
CA ARG A 388 -8.90 4.56 -20.83
C ARG A 388 -8.74 3.10 -20.40
N ALA A 389 -9.17 2.17 -21.24
CA ALA A 389 -8.80 0.76 -21.08
C ALA A 389 -7.29 0.55 -21.30
N PHE A 390 -6.73 -0.44 -20.62
CA PHE A 390 -5.31 -0.81 -20.66
C PHE A 390 -5.13 -2.30 -20.33
N SER A 391 -4.19 -2.96 -21.00
CA SER A 391 -3.65 -4.27 -20.60
C SER A 391 -2.14 -4.21 -20.76
N GLY A 392 -1.39 -4.47 -19.69
CA GLY A 392 0.07 -4.28 -19.66
C GLY A 392 0.66 -4.39 -18.26
N TYR A 393 1.90 -3.95 -18.08
CA TYR A 393 2.53 -3.89 -16.76
C TYR A 393 2.25 -2.55 -16.07
N VAL A 394 1.92 -2.63 -14.78
CA VAL A 394 1.83 -1.48 -13.87
C VAL A 394 2.80 -1.68 -12.70
N PHE A 395 3.23 -0.56 -12.13
CA PHE A 395 4.34 -0.48 -11.19
C PHE A 395 3.97 0.33 -9.94
N ASN A 396 4.58 0.04 -8.79
CA ASN A 396 4.47 0.89 -7.60
C ASN A 396 5.80 0.92 -6.84
N LEU A 397 6.02 1.96 -6.04
CA LEU A 397 7.22 2.18 -5.25
C LEU A 397 6.99 1.89 -3.75
N GLU A 398 7.98 1.28 -3.12
CA GLU A 398 8.15 1.12 -1.67
C GLU A 398 9.09 2.20 -1.13
N VAL A 399 8.79 2.84 0.00
CA VAL A 399 9.64 3.92 0.56
C VAL A 399 9.66 3.99 2.09
N GLU A 400 10.76 4.48 2.66
CA GLU A 400 10.87 4.91 4.06
C GLU A 400 9.95 6.11 4.39
N GLY A 401 9.77 6.38 5.68
CA GLY A 401 9.13 7.58 6.19
C GLY A 401 7.63 7.75 6.03
N ASP A 402 7.28 8.54 5.03
CA ASP A 402 5.97 9.19 4.97
C ASP A 402 5.02 8.47 4.00
N HIS A 403 5.33 7.24 3.58
CA HIS A 403 4.48 6.36 2.77
C HIS A 403 3.96 7.01 1.48
N THR A 404 4.82 7.87 0.93
CA THR A 404 4.51 8.79 -0.15
C THR A 404 5.78 9.12 -0.93
N TYR A 405 5.63 9.27 -2.25
CA TYR A 405 6.69 9.69 -3.17
C TYR A 405 6.13 10.70 -4.19
N LEU A 406 6.97 11.22 -5.09
CA LEU A 406 6.61 12.26 -6.07
C LEU A 406 6.59 11.76 -7.54
N PRO A 407 5.65 10.87 -7.95
CA PRO A 407 5.45 10.50 -9.35
C PRO A 407 5.06 11.73 -10.18
N ASN A 408 5.84 12.06 -11.20
CA ASN A 408 5.73 13.28 -12.00
C ASN A 408 5.54 14.54 -11.11
N PHE A 409 6.41 14.68 -10.09
CA PHE A 409 6.48 15.78 -9.11
C PHE A 409 5.36 15.86 -8.05
N VAL A 410 4.19 15.25 -8.25
CA VAL A 410 3.04 15.39 -7.34
C VAL A 410 2.99 14.29 -6.28
N ALA A 411 2.51 14.59 -5.08
CA ALA A 411 2.53 13.62 -3.98
C ALA A 411 1.44 12.54 -4.07
N ALA A 412 1.81 11.26 -3.85
CA ALA A 412 0.94 10.06 -3.87
C ALA A 412 1.13 9.15 -2.64
N SER A 413 0.17 8.28 -2.24
CA SER A 413 0.01 7.71 -0.85
C SER A 413 -0.13 6.18 -0.68
N ASN A 414 0.26 5.64 0.51
CA ASN A 414 -0.01 4.26 0.96
C ASN A 414 -0.91 4.05 2.24
N CYS A 415 -1.61 2.84 2.28
CA CYS A 415 -2.50 0.71 4.00
C CYS A 415 -3.07 0.81 5.51
N GLN A 416 -4.37 0.58 5.81
CA GLN A 416 -4.92 0.86 7.17
C GLN A 416 -4.17 0.13 8.32
N ASN A 417 -4.03 -1.20 8.26
CA ASN A 417 -3.17 -1.96 9.19
C ASN A 417 -1.73 -2.14 8.64
N TRP A 418 -1.16 -1.14 7.97
CA TRP A 418 0.14 -1.24 7.29
C TRP A 418 1.29 -1.64 8.20
N GLN A 419 1.38 -0.98 9.36
CA GLN A 419 2.42 -1.10 10.37
C GLN A 419 2.71 -2.54 10.83
N VAL A 420 1.76 -3.45 10.61
CA VAL A 420 1.94 -4.90 10.77
C VAL A 420 1.85 -5.67 9.44
N SER A 421 0.88 -5.36 8.58
CA SER A 421 0.58 -6.18 7.39
C SER A 421 1.56 -6.02 6.22
N GLN A 422 2.21 -4.86 6.07
CA GLN A 422 3.15 -4.59 4.99
C GLN A 422 4.62 -4.70 5.43
N ALA A 423 4.91 -5.15 6.65
CA ALA A 423 6.29 -5.26 7.09
C ALA A 423 7.12 -6.18 6.18
N LEU A 424 8.35 -5.75 5.85
CA LEU A 424 9.21 -6.30 4.79
C LEU A 424 8.67 -6.13 3.34
N ARG A 425 7.64 -5.29 3.14
CA ARG A 425 7.06 -4.86 1.85
C ARG A 425 6.71 -3.35 1.82
N ASP A 426 7.00 -2.65 2.91
CA ASP A 426 6.95 -1.19 3.12
C ASP A 426 7.85 -0.91 4.32
N GLU A 427 8.58 0.20 4.32
CA GLU A 427 9.82 0.28 5.14
C GLU A 427 9.60 0.70 6.59
N GLU A 428 8.60 1.56 6.84
CA GLU A 428 8.10 1.85 8.19
C GLU A 428 6.86 1.03 8.53
N ALA A 429 6.46 0.11 7.63
CA ALA A 429 5.70 -1.05 8.06
C ALA A 429 6.64 -1.98 8.82
N GLY A 430 6.36 -2.15 10.10
CA GLY A 430 7.31 -2.68 11.05
C GLY A 430 7.28 -1.91 12.35
N VAL A 431 6.26 -2.20 13.18
CA VAL A 431 6.44 -2.00 14.63
C VAL A 431 7.57 -2.92 15.11
N ARG A 432 8.36 -2.45 16.09
CA ARG A 432 9.43 -3.26 16.69
C ARG A 432 8.84 -4.57 17.25
N PRO A 433 9.25 -5.76 16.76
CA PRO A 433 8.73 -7.01 17.29
C PRO A 433 9.13 -7.15 18.77
N VAL A 434 8.16 -7.50 19.60
CA VAL A 434 8.34 -7.72 21.05
C VAL A 434 8.55 -9.21 21.28
N PRO A 435 9.76 -9.67 21.69
CA PRO A 435 9.99 -11.07 22.00
C PRO A 435 9.12 -11.52 23.17
N VAL A 436 8.46 -12.66 23.05
CA VAL A 436 7.53 -13.18 24.06
C VAL A 436 7.41 -14.71 23.97
N THR A 437 7.19 -15.39 25.10
CA THR A 437 6.93 -16.84 25.16
C THR A 437 5.43 -17.16 25.15
N PRO A 438 5.03 -18.41 24.83
CA PRO A 438 3.66 -18.88 25.03
C PRO A 438 3.16 -18.66 26.46
N SER A 439 3.98 -19.03 27.44
CA SER A 439 3.66 -18.90 28.87
C SER A 439 3.50 -17.44 29.32
N GLN A 440 4.25 -16.50 28.76
CA GLN A 440 4.07 -15.06 29.03
C GLN A 440 2.74 -14.53 28.49
N LEU A 441 2.32 -14.95 27.28
CA LEU A 441 1.02 -14.55 26.72
C LEU A 441 -0.15 -15.17 27.50
N VAL A 442 -0.02 -16.43 27.93
CA VAL A 442 -1.05 -17.12 28.73
C VAL A 442 -1.14 -16.56 30.15
N ALA A 443 0.00 -16.23 30.78
CA ALA A 443 0.02 -15.52 32.06
C ALA A 443 -0.59 -14.11 31.94
N LEU A 444 -0.37 -13.40 30.83
CA LEU A 444 -0.98 -12.10 30.56
C LEU A 444 -2.50 -12.20 30.39
N ALA A 445 -2.98 -13.21 29.65
CA ALA A 445 -4.40 -13.49 29.50
C ALA A 445 -5.08 -13.73 30.85
N LYS A 446 -4.50 -14.62 31.67
CA LYS A 446 -4.99 -14.90 33.04
C LYS A 446 -4.96 -13.67 33.94
N ARG A 447 -3.90 -12.86 33.90
CA ARG A 447 -3.76 -11.62 34.70
C ARG A 447 -4.88 -10.61 34.43
N TYR A 448 -5.41 -10.55 33.21
CA TYR A 448 -6.51 -9.66 32.82
C TYR A 448 -7.88 -10.36 32.77
N GLY A 449 -8.01 -11.58 33.31
CA GLY A 449 -9.29 -12.30 33.36
C GLY A 449 -9.82 -12.72 31.98
N ALA A 450 -8.96 -12.83 30.97
CA ALA A 450 -9.35 -13.32 29.65
C ALA A 450 -9.65 -14.82 29.71
N GLN A 451 -10.77 -15.22 29.09
CA GLN A 451 -11.18 -16.62 28.94
C GLN A 451 -10.74 -17.19 27.58
N LEU A 452 -10.48 -16.29 26.63
CA LEU A 452 -10.11 -16.60 25.26
C LEU A 452 -8.72 -16.06 24.90
N ILE A 453 -7.99 -16.79 24.05
CA ILE A 453 -6.81 -16.30 23.33
C ILE A 453 -7.04 -16.37 21.82
N GLY A 454 -6.70 -15.32 21.07
CA GLY A 454 -6.95 -15.25 19.63
C GLY A 454 -5.78 -14.78 18.77
N SER A 455 -5.57 -15.42 17.62
CA SER A 455 -4.62 -14.97 16.58
C SER A 455 -5.35 -14.06 15.56
N SER A 456 -4.83 -12.85 15.29
CA SER A 456 -5.58 -11.75 14.64
C SER A 456 -4.68 -10.62 14.09
N TYR A 457 -5.27 -9.43 13.84
CA TYR A 457 -4.69 -8.16 13.34
C TYR A 457 -4.22 -8.12 11.90
N ASN A 458 -3.18 -8.90 11.59
CA ASN A 458 -2.63 -9.06 10.25
C ASN A 458 -3.31 -10.28 9.60
N GLU A 459 -2.60 -11.07 8.79
CA GLU A 459 -3.11 -12.40 8.43
C GLU A 459 -2.43 -13.48 9.30
N PRO A 460 -3.11 -14.05 10.32
CA PRO A 460 -2.49 -15.02 11.22
C PRO A 460 -2.12 -16.35 10.57
N LEU A 461 -2.71 -16.71 9.41
CA LEU A 461 -2.36 -17.94 8.68
C LEU A 461 -0.86 -18.04 8.37
N ILE A 462 -0.21 -16.89 8.11
CA ILE A 462 1.23 -16.86 7.85
C ILE A 462 2.06 -17.20 9.11
N THR A 463 1.44 -17.35 10.28
CA THR A 463 2.07 -17.61 11.59
C THR A 463 1.40 -18.73 12.40
N SER A 464 0.67 -19.65 11.77
CA SER A 464 -0.08 -20.73 12.43
C SER A 464 0.72 -21.61 13.39
N GLU A 465 1.97 -21.97 13.08
CA GLU A 465 2.84 -22.75 13.96
C GLU A 465 3.08 -22.06 15.33
N TRP A 466 3.25 -20.73 15.34
CA TRP A 466 3.38 -19.94 16.57
C TRP A 466 2.06 -19.85 17.32
N ALA A 467 0.94 -19.67 16.60
CA ALA A 467 -0.39 -19.66 17.21
C ALA A 467 -0.70 -20.99 17.91
N VAL A 468 -0.43 -22.13 17.28
CA VAL A 468 -0.59 -23.46 17.90
C VAL A 468 0.30 -23.66 19.13
N ALA A 469 1.51 -23.10 19.15
CA ALA A 469 2.37 -23.14 20.33
C ALA A 469 1.77 -22.38 21.53
N ILE A 470 1.17 -21.22 21.27
CA ILE A 470 0.43 -20.44 22.27
C ILE A 470 -0.84 -21.18 22.71
N PHE A 471 -1.58 -21.76 21.76
CA PHE A 471 -2.85 -22.43 22.04
C PHE A 471 -2.68 -23.71 22.87
N LYS A 472 -1.61 -24.49 22.64
CA LYS A 472 -1.25 -25.65 23.48
C LYS A 472 -1.08 -25.27 24.95
N GLU A 473 -0.32 -24.21 25.22
CA GLU A 473 -0.12 -23.67 26.57
C GLU A 473 -1.43 -23.11 27.15
N ALA A 474 -2.22 -22.39 26.33
CA ALA A 474 -3.49 -21.80 26.73
C ALA A 474 -4.52 -22.85 27.19
N ILE A 475 -4.66 -23.93 26.43
CA ILE A 475 -5.58 -25.05 26.71
C ILE A 475 -5.14 -25.83 27.95
N ALA A 476 -3.84 -26.12 28.09
CA ALA A 476 -3.28 -26.72 29.31
C ALA A 476 -3.51 -25.86 30.57
N GLN A 477 -3.76 -24.55 30.36
CA GLN A 477 -4.06 -23.58 31.40
C GLN A 477 -5.56 -23.25 31.52
N GLY A 478 -6.45 -23.94 30.81
CA GLY A 478 -7.91 -23.80 30.91
C GLY A 478 -8.52 -22.66 30.08
N LEU A 479 -7.74 -22.03 29.20
CA LEU A 479 -8.22 -21.02 28.25
C LEU A 479 -8.62 -21.68 26.93
N ARG A 480 -9.57 -21.08 26.20
CA ARG A 480 -9.98 -21.55 24.87
C ARG A 480 -9.40 -20.66 23.79
N CYS A 481 -9.24 -21.18 22.58
CA CYS A 481 -8.58 -20.43 21.51
C CYS A 481 -9.50 -20.18 20.31
N VAL A 482 -9.33 -18.99 19.72
CA VAL A 482 -10.09 -18.51 18.56
C VAL A 482 -9.15 -17.98 17.47
N TYR A 483 -9.66 -17.85 16.25
CA TYR A 483 -8.84 -17.47 15.09
C TYR A 483 -9.57 -16.46 14.19
N VAL A 484 -8.86 -15.44 13.69
CA VAL A 484 -9.46 -14.32 12.95
C VAL A 484 -8.66 -14.06 11.67
N SER A 485 -9.17 -14.50 10.51
CA SER A 485 -8.43 -14.57 9.25
C SER A 485 -9.21 -14.00 8.07
N ASN A 486 -8.52 -13.66 6.98
CA ASN A 486 -9.11 -13.27 5.71
C ASN A 486 -9.82 -14.41 4.96
N GLY A 487 -9.64 -15.67 5.39
CA GLY A 487 -10.29 -16.85 4.83
C GLY A 487 -9.52 -17.61 3.75
N ASN A 488 -8.32 -17.15 3.35
CA ASN A 488 -7.45 -17.81 2.36
C ASN A 488 -6.70 -19.03 2.96
N LEU A 489 -7.41 -19.89 3.69
CA LEU A 489 -6.85 -21.10 4.29
C LEU A 489 -6.68 -22.24 3.28
N THR A 490 -5.75 -23.15 3.57
CA THR A 490 -5.67 -24.48 2.96
C THR A 490 -6.41 -25.49 3.84
N ARG A 491 -6.53 -26.74 3.39
CA ARG A 491 -7.08 -27.82 4.23
C ARG A 491 -6.06 -28.22 5.32
N GLU A 492 -4.79 -28.26 4.93
CA GLU A 492 -3.64 -28.64 5.75
C GLU A 492 -3.43 -27.69 6.94
N VAL A 493 -3.57 -26.38 6.75
CA VAL A 493 -3.50 -25.41 7.87
C VAL A 493 -4.74 -25.46 8.75
N LEU A 494 -5.92 -25.78 8.20
CA LEU A 494 -7.12 -25.97 8.99
C LEU A 494 -7.03 -27.22 9.87
N GLU A 495 -6.60 -28.35 9.31
CA GLU A 495 -6.38 -29.61 10.03
C GLU A 495 -5.33 -29.45 11.15
N TYR A 496 -4.28 -28.65 10.91
CA TYR A 496 -3.27 -28.30 11.90
C TYR A 496 -3.80 -27.40 13.03
N LEU A 497 -4.68 -26.44 12.73
CA LEU A 497 -5.26 -25.51 13.71
C LEU A 497 -6.43 -26.11 14.51
N ARG A 498 -7.28 -26.92 13.85
CA ARG A 498 -8.57 -27.40 14.35
C ARG A 498 -8.54 -28.05 15.74
N PRO A 499 -7.53 -28.87 16.13
CA PRO A 499 -7.50 -29.49 17.46
C PRO A 499 -7.38 -28.50 18.62
N TYR A 500 -7.03 -27.24 18.34
CA TYR A 500 -6.74 -26.22 19.35
C TYR A 500 -7.77 -25.09 19.36
N LEU A 501 -8.72 -25.06 18.42
CA LEU A 501 -9.69 -23.98 18.28
C LEU A 501 -11.08 -24.41 18.76
N VAL A 502 -11.81 -23.47 19.36
CA VAL A 502 -13.27 -23.62 19.60
C VAL A 502 -14.09 -22.83 18.58
N GLY A 503 -13.52 -21.77 18.01
CA GLY A 503 -14.16 -20.98 16.97
C GLY A 503 -13.20 -20.22 16.07
N TYR A 504 -13.71 -19.81 14.92
CA TYR A 504 -12.97 -19.24 13.81
C TYR A 504 -13.83 -18.16 13.15
N LYS A 505 -13.25 -17.02 12.82
CA LYS A 505 -13.94 -15.90 12.17
C LYS A 505 -13.26 -15.51 10.87
N ILE A 506 -14.05 -15.32 9.82
CA ILE A 506 -13.57 -15.02 8.46
C ILE A 506 -14.05 -13.63 8.02
N ASP A 507 -13.13 -12.82 7.49
CA ASP A 507 -13.42 -11.53 6.86
C ASP A 507 -13.74 -11.69 5.36
N LEU A 508 -15.02 -11.90 5.04
CA LEU A 508 -15.56 -11.93 3.67
C LEU A 508 -15.72 -10.49 3.15
N LYS A 509 -14.78 -10.05 2.32
CA LYS A 509 -14.58 -8.64 1.93
C LYS A 509 -15.43 -8.19 0.74
N SER A 510 -15.91 -9.11 -0.09
CA SER A 510 -16.64 -8.82 -1.33
C SER A 510 -17.18 -10.12 -1.94
N MET A 511 -18.29 -10.06 -2.68
CA MET A 511 -18.77 -11.18 -3.51
C MET A 511 -18.42 -11.00 -5.00
N ARG A 512 -17.41 -10.19 -5.33
CA ARG A 512 -16.95 -9.96 -6.71
C ARG A 512 -15.48 -10.40 -6.84
N ASP A 513 -15.20 -11.45 -7.62
CA ASP A 513 -13.84 -12.03 -7.74
C ASP A 513 -12.78 -10.97 -8.09
N LYS A 514 -13.10 -10.01 -8.98
CA LYS A 514 -12.24 -8.87 -9.33
C LYS A 514 -11.67 -8.11 -8.11
N ASN A 515 -12.46 -7.95 -7.04
CA ASN A 515 -12.09 -7.22 -5.84
C ASN A 515 -11.09 -8.03 -5.01
N TYR A 516 -11.25 -9.36 -4.94
CA TYR A 516 -10.28 -10.26 -4.32
C TYR A 516 -9.01 -10.41 -5.17
N ARG A 517 -9.12 -10.45 -6.51
CA ARG A 517 -7.95 -10.47 -7.42
C ARG A 517 -7.08 -9.23 -7.26
N ALA A 518 -7.69 -8.06 -7.07
CA ALA A 518 -6.98 -6.83 -6.72
C ALA A 518 -6.24 -6.91 -5.37
N LEU A 519 -6.61 -7.84 -4.50
CA LEU A 519 -5.92 -8.19 -3.25
C LEU A 519 -5.02 -9.44 -3.38
N GLY A 520 -4.78 -9.95 -4.59
CA GLY A 520 -3.82 -11.02 -4.86
C GLY A 520 -4.33 -12.46 -4.72
N MET A 521 -5.64 -12.71 -4.63
CA MET A 521 -6.20 -14.06 -4.47
C MET A 521 -7.59 -14.20 -5.13
N PRO A 522 -8.07 -15.40 -5.46
CA PRO A 522 -9.45 -15.58 -5.93
C PRO A 522 -10.44 -15.59 -4.77
N LEU A 523 -11.63 -15.02 -4.99
CA LEU A 523 -12.78 -15.10 -4.06
C LEU A 523 -13.12 -16.56 -3.70
N LYS A 524 -12.96 -17.48 -4.67
CA LYS A 524 -13.19 -18.93 -4.47
C LYS A 524 -12.45 -19.47 -3.24
N ASN A 525 -11.22 -19.02 -2.95
CA ASN A 525 -10.47 -19.52 -1.79
C ASN A 525 -11.16 -19.18 -0.47
N VAL A 526 -11.76 -17.98 -0.36
CA VAL A 526 -12.45 -17.54 0.86
C VAL A 526 -13.81 -18.23 1.00
N LEU A 527 -14.57 -18.36 -0.09
CA LEU A 527 -15.84 -19.09 -0.07
C LEU A 527 -15.64 -20.56 0.32
N GLU A 528 -14.57 -21.18 -0.18
CA GLU A 528 -14.20 -22.55 0.19
C GLU A 528 -13.65 -22.64 1.62
N GLY A 529 -12.87 -21.65 2.06
CA GLY A 529 -12.41 -21.54 3.45
C GLY A 529 -13.56 -21.47 4.45
N ILE A 530 -14.63 -20.72 4.13
CA ILE A 530 -15.87 -20.63 4.93
C ILE A 530 -16.55 -22.00 5.03
N ARG A 531 -16.70 -22.72 3.91
CA ARG A 531 -17.23 -24.10 3.92
C ARG A 531 -16.39 -25.05 4.76
N MET A 532 -15.08 -25.13 4.49
CA MET A 532 -14.19 -26.05 5.20
C MET A 532 -14.16 -25.80 6.71
N VAL A 533 -14.19 -24.53 7.15
CA VAL A 533 -14.25 -24.19 8.57
C VAL A 533 -15.58 -24.64 9.20
N TYR A 534 -16.72 -24.41 8.54
CA TYR A 534 -18.02 -24.90 9.00
C TYR A 534 -18.08 -26.44 9.05
N GLU A 535 -17.69 -27.11 7.96
CA GLU A 535 -17.62 -28.58 7.83
C GLU A 535 -16.70 -29.23 8.86
N SER A 536 -15.66 -28.51 9.34
CA SER A 536 -14.81 -29.00 10.41
C SER A 536 -15.52 -29.09 11.78
N GLY A 537 -16.66 -28.40 11.96
CA GLY A 537 -17.37 -28.33 13.23
C GLY A 537 -16.76 -27.34 14.24
N LEU A 538 -15.99 -26.36 13.78
CA LEU A 538 -15.63 -25.17 14.56
C LEU A 538 -16.80 -24.20 14.57
N TRP A 539 -16.97 -23.43 15.66
CA TRP A 539 -17.93 -22.31 15.64
C TRP A 539 -17.47 -21.25 14.65
N LEU A 540 -18.35 -20.84 13.72
CA LEU A 540 -18.02 -19.93 12.63
C LEU A 540 -18.86 -18.65 12.72
N GLU A 541 -18.18 -17.50 12.72
CA GLU A 541 -18.80 -16.18 12.49
C GLU A 541 -18.14 -15.52 11.27
N VAL A 542 -18.91 -14.86 10.42
CA VAL A 542 -18.41 -14.22 9.17
C VAL A 542 -18.65 -12.73 9.23
N VAL A 543 -17.66 -11.94 8.79
CA VAL A 543 -17.70 -10.48 8.88
C VAL A 543 -17.44 -9.85 7.53
N THR A 544 -18.26 -8.86 7.19
CA THR A 544 -18.08 -8.02 6.02
C THR A 544 -17.92 -6.57 6.49
N LEU A 545 -16.79 -5.97 6.16
CA LEU A 545 -16.59 -4.52 6.29
C LEU A 545 -17.32 -3.87 5.11
N VAL A 546 -18.43 -3.18 5.38
CA VAL A 546 -19.30 -2.62 4.34
C VAL A 546 -18.77 -1.24 3.95
N VAL A 547 -18.18 -1.15 2.77
CA VAL A 547 -17.46 0.01 2.23
C VAL A 547 -18.34 0.68 1.16
N PRO A 548 -18.79 1.94 1.37
CA PRO A 548 -19.69 2.64 0.44
C PRO A 548 -19.17 2.69 -1.00
N GLY A 549 -20.01 2.32 -1.97
CA GLY A 549 -19.65 2.30 -3.39
C GLY A 549 -18.54 1.31 -3.76
N PHE A 550 -18.26 0.29 -2.92
CA PHE A 550 -17.28 -0.77 -3.22
C PHE A 550 -17.87 -2.18 -3.11
N ASN A 551 -18.59 -2.47 -2.02
CA ASN A 551 -19.24 -3.76 -1.76
C ASN A 551 -20.61 -3.62 -1.06
N ASP A 552 -21.16 -2.40 -0.95
CA ASP A 552 -22.40 -2.12 -0.22
C ASP A 552 -23.67 -2.22 -1.08
N SER A 553 -23.58 -2.72 -2.32
CA SER A 553 -24.73 -2.83 -3.21
C SER A 553 -25.70 -3.92 -2.73
N ASP A 554 -27.00 -3.66 -2.89
CA ASP A 554 -28.07 -4.58 -2.50
C ASP A 554 -27.98 -5.95 -3.23
N GLU A 555 -27.27 -6.01 -4.35
CA GLU A 555 -26.91 -7.24 -5.09
C GLU A 555 -25.82 -8.00 -4.34
N GLU A 556 -24.67 -7.37 -4.10
CA GLU A 556 -23.49 -8.01 -3.50
C GLU A 556 -23.70 -8.41 -2.02
N LEU A 557 -24.51 -7.64 -1.29
CA LEU A 557 -24.93 -7.95 0.08
C LEU A 557 -25.90 -9.13 0.13
N ARG A 558 -26.76 -9.30 -0.88
CA ARG A 558 -27.65 -10.47 -0.99
C ARG A 558 -26.87 -11.72 -1.33
N ASP A 559 -25.95 -11.64 -2.30
CA ASP A 559 -25.08 -12.76 -2.65
C ASP A 559 -24.31 -13.28 -1.42
N ALA A 560 -23.81 -12.38 -0.58
CA ALA A 560 -23.09 -12.73 0.65
C ALA A 560 -24.01 -13.43 1.65
N ALA A 561 -25.22 -12.91 1.86
CA ALA A 561 -26.18 -13.46 2.80
C ALA A 561 -26.76 -14.82 2.35
N GLU A 562 -27.12 -14.95 1.07
CA GLU A 562 -27.63 -16.21 0.48
C GLU A 562 -26.54 -17.29 0.47
N PHE A 563 -25.29 -16.92 0.15
CA PHE A 563 -24.14 -17.82 0.27
C PHE A 563 -23.99 -18.36 1.69
N LEU A 564 -24.02 -17.50 2.71
CA LEU A 564 -23.93 -17.95 4.11
C LEU A 564 -25.14 -18.79 4.54
N ALA A 565 -26.36 -18.37 4.21
CA ALA A 565 -27.59 -19.10 4.53
C ALA A 565 -27.63 -20.49 3.88
N SER A 566 -27.09 -20.64 2.67
CA SER A 566 -26.94 -21.94 1.97
C SER A 566 -25.97 -22.91 2.63
N ILE A 567 -25.05 -22.42 3.48
CA ILE A 567 -24.20 -23.25 4.33
C ILE A 567 -24.92 -23.54 5.65
N SER A 568 -25.41 -22.49 6.32
CA SER A 568 -26.31 -22.59 7.47
C SER A 568 -26.95 -21.25 7.84
N PRO A 569 -28.26 -21.20 8.14
CA PRO A 569 -28.93 -19.99 8.63
C PRO A 569 -28.48 -19.58 10.04
N ASP A 570 -27.71 -20.42 10.74
CA ASP A 570 -27.21 -20.16 12.10
C ASP A 570 -25.81 -19.51 12.15
N ILE A 571 -25.12 -19.35 11.01
CA ILE A 571 -23.85 -18.61 10.95
C ILE A 571 -24.10 -17.11 11.21
N PRO A 572 -23.52 -16.49 12.26
CA PRO A 572 -23.63 -15.05 12.45
C PRO A 572 -22.89 -14.29 11.35
N TRP A 573 -23.61 -13.39 10.68
CA TRP A 573 -23.03 -12.44 9.73
C TRP A 573 -22.96 -11.05 10.35
N HIS A 574 -21.76 -10.45 10.40
CA HIS A 574 -21.56 -9.10 10.92
C HIS A 574 -21.27 -8.12 9.79
N VAL A 575 -22.15 -7.14 9.60
CA VAL A 575 -21.97 -6.01 8.68
C VAL A 575 -21.43 -4.82 9.46
N THR A 576 -20.15 -4.48 9.23
CA THR A 576 -19.42 -3.52 10.07
C THR A 576 -19.11 -2.23 9.31
N ALA A 577 -19.17 -1.08 9.98
CA ALA A 577 -18.82 0.19 9.35
C ALA A 577 -17.33 0.28 9.03
N PHE A 578 -17.07 0.65 7.79
CA PHE A 578 -15.82 1.16 7.28
C PHE A 578 -15.55 2.58 7.81
N HIS A 579 -14.28 2.89 8.08
CA HIS A 579 -13.81 4.24 8.34
C HIS A 579 -12.71 4.64 7.33
N PRO A 580 -12.67 5.91 6.88
CA PRO A 580 -11.78 6.33 5.80
C PRO A 580 -10.37 6.60 6.33
N ASP A 581 -9.39 5.79 5.92
CA ASP A 581 -8.01 5.79 6.41
C ASP A 581 -7.05 5.17 5.36
N TYR A 582 -5.74 5.49 5.37
CA TYR A 582 -4.72 5.09 4.36
C TYR A 582 -5.23 5.34 2.92
N LYS A 583 -4.89 4.46 1.97
CA LYS A 583 -5.48 4.37 0.61
C LYS A 583 -7.00 4.08 0.55
N MET A 584 -7.81 4.32 1.59
CA MET A 584 -9.27 4.27 1.44
C MET A 584 -10.03 5.49 2.04
N THR A 585 -9.36 6.62 2.33
CA THR A 585 -9.98 7.93 2.65
C THR A 585 -10.90 8.57 1.58
N ASP A 586 -11.26 7.85 0.51
CA ASP A 586 -11.97 8.38 -0.67
C ASP A 586 -13.50 8.22 -0.58
N ARG A 587 -13.93 7.34 0.32
CA ARG A 587 -15.33 7.03 0.58
C ARG A 587 -15.65 7.54 1.97
N ASP A 588 -16.88 7.99 2.15
CA ASP A 588 -17.36 8.38 3.48
C ASP A 588 -17.37 7.18 4.44
N TRP A 589 -17.43 7.49 5.73
CA TRP A 589 -17.79 6.54 6.77
C TRP A 589 -19.11 5.85 6.41
N THR A 590 -19.21 4.53 6.62
CA THR A 590 -20.46 3.80 6.31
C THR A 590 -21.62 4.39 7.10
N PRO A 591 -22.68 4.89 6.43
CA PRO A 591 -23.85 5.39 7.14
C PRO A 591 -24.54 4.27 7.92
N ALA A 592 -25.08 4.56 9.10
CA ALA A 592 -25.84 3.57 9.88
C ALA A 592 -26.99 2.94 9.07
N LYS A 593 -27.67 3.73 8.24
CA LYS A 593 -28.70 3.26 7.29
C LYS A 593 -28.20 2.18 6.31
N THR A 594 -26.93 2.21 5.92
CA THR A 594 -26.33 1.24 5.00
C THR A 594 -26.08 -0.09 5.71
N LEU A 595 -25.68 -0.06 6.98
CA LEU A 595 -25.56 -1.29 7.80
C LEU A 595 -26.93 -1.87 8.18
N ILE A 596 -27.91 -1.03 8.50
CA ILE A 596 -29.29 -1.45 8.76
C ILE A 596 -29.85 -2.16 7.52
N ARG A 597 -29.76 -1.54 6.33
CA ARG A 597 -30.13 -2.17 5.05
C ARG A 597 -29.41 -3.50 4.83
N ALA A 598 -28.11 -3.55 5.06
CA ALA A 598 -27.33 -4.78 4.88
C ALA A 598 -27.79 -5.90 5.84
N ALA A 599 -28.14 -5.56 7.08
CA ALA A 599 -28.65 -6.52 8.06
C ALA A 599 -30.10 -6.96 7.79
N GLU A 600 -30.93 -6.07 7.24
CA GLU A 600 -32.27 -6.37 6.72
C GLU A 600 -32.21 -7.34 5.53
N ILE A 601 -31.31 -7.10 4.56
CA ILE A 601 -31.01 -8.02 3.45
C ILE A 601 -30.55 -9.37 4.00
N GLY A 602 -29.66 -9.37 5.00
CA GLY A 602 -29.18 -10.58 5.66
C GLY A 602 -30.30 -11.45 6.24
N LYS A 603 -31.23 -10.82 6.98
CA LYS A 603 -32.41 -11.52 7.53
C LYS A 603 -33.37 -11.97 6.43
N ALA A 604 -33.58 -11.17 5.38
CA ALA A 604 -34.44 -11.52 4.26
C ALA A 604 -33.92 -12.75 3.46
N ALA A 605 -32.61 -12.96 3.41
CA ALA A 605 -31.98 -14.15 2.85
C ALA A 605 -32.02 -15.39 3.78
N GLY A 606 -32.63 -15.28 4.97
CA GLY A 606 -32.84 -16.41 5.89
C GLY A 606 -31.81 -16.57 7.01
N LEU A 607 -30.83 -15.66 7.15
CA LEU A 607 -29.90 -15.69 8.29
C LEU A 607 -30.62 -15.29 9.59
N ARG A 608 -30.50 -16.13 10.62
CA ARG A 608 -31.12 -15.92 11.94
C ARG A 608 -30.39 -14.84 12.76
N TYR A 609 -29.07 -14.77 12.61
CA TYR A 609 -28.20 -13.86 13.37
C TYR A 609 -27.44 -12.96 12.41
N VAL A 610 -27.87 -11.70 12.33
CA VAL A 610 -27.20 -10.68 11.53
C VAL A 610 -26.98 -9.44 12.39
N TYR A 611 -25.73 -9.03 12.49
CA TYR A 611 -25.29 -7.97 13.40
C TYR A 611 -24.73 -6.78 12.65
N ALA A 612 -25.07 -5.57 13.08
CA ALA A 612 -24.49 -4.34 12.57
C ALA A 612 -23.49 -3.78 13.59
N GLY A 613 -22.29 -3.41 13.14
CA GLY A 613 -21.17 -3.09 14.02
C GLY A 613 -20.40 -1.81 13.69
N ASN A 614 -19.46 -1.45 14.57
CA ASN A 614 -18.63 -0.23 14.54
C ASN A 614 -19.35 1.12 14.66
N LEU A 615 -20.67 1.15 14.92
CA LEU A 615 -21.44 2.39 15.16
C LEU A 615 -22.31 2.29 16.44
N PRO A 616 -21.72 2.33 17.64
CA PRO A 616 -22.43 2.07 18.91
C PRO A 616 -23.65 2.97 19.14
N GLY A 617 -24.78 2.36 19.46
CA GLY A 617 -26.08 3.03 19.67
C GLY A 617 -26.74 3.58 18.41
N ARG A 618 -26.24 3.28 17.20
CA ARG A 618 -26.73 3.91 15.94
C ARG A 618 -27.39 2.95 14.97
N VAL A 619 -27.29 1.63 15.17
CA VAL A 619 -27.84 0.61 14.25
C VAL A 619 -29.02 -0.17 14.85
N GLY A 620 -29.60 0.35 15.94
CA GLY A 620 -30.89 -0.08 16.47
C GLY A 620 -30.86 -1.53 17.01
N PRO A 621 -31.81 -2.40 16.60
CA PRO A 621 -31.85 -3.77 17.12
C PRO A 621 -30.63 -4.60 16.69
N PHE A 622 -29.94 -4.23 15.61
CA PHE A 622 -28.87 -5.06 15.02
C PHE A 622 -27.56 -5.08 15.84
N GLU A 623 -27.45 -4.39 16.98
CA GLU A 623 -26.37 -4.63 17.97
C GLU A 623 -26.67 -5.83 18.88
N ASN A 624 -27.94 -6.27 18.95
CA ASN A 624 -28.46 -7.16 19.99
C ASN A 624 -28.77 -8.57 19.46
N THR A 625 -28.59 -9.58 20.32
CA THR A 625 -28.98 -10.97 20.02
C THR A 625 -30.44 -11.18 20.42
N TYR A 626 -31.25 -11.71 19.51
CA TYR A 626 -32.65 -12.06 19.72
C TYR A 626 -32.90 -13.55 19.46
N CYS A 627 -33.96 -14.11 20.05
CA CYS A 627 -34.38 -15.48 19.77
C CYS A 627 -35.13 -15.56 18.42
N PRO A 628 -34.69 -16.39 17.45
CA PRO A 628 -35.31 -16.48 16.12
C PRO A 628 -36.69 -17.17 16.10
N ASN A 629 -37.24 -17.55 17.26
CA ASN A 629 -38.52 -18.23 17.41
C ASN A 629 -39.57 -17.41 18.18
N CYS A 630 -39.19 -16.36 18.92
CA CYS A 630 -40.13 -15.57 19.72
C CYS A 630 -39.73 -14.10 19.95
N ASP A 631 -38.70 -13.62 19.24
CA ASP A 631 -38.13 -12.26 19.28
C ASP A 631 -37.79 -11.73 20.68
N ALA A 632 -37.63 -12.63 21.66
CA ALA A 632 -37.13 -12.26 22.98
C ALA A 632 -35.69 -11.73 22.85
N LEU A 633 -35.42 -10.58 23.46
CA LEU A 633 -34.09 -10.02 23.60
C LEU A 633 -33.25 -10.93 24.50
N LEU A 634 -32.21 -11.54 23.94
CA LEU A 634 -31.34 -12.49 24.64
C LEU A 634 -30.07 -11.83 25.17
N ILE A 635 -29.48 -10.94 24.38
CA ILE A 635 -28.30 -10.17 24.78
C ILE A 635 -28.45 -8.74 24.26
N ALA A 636 -28.40 -7.77 25.16
CA ALA A 636 -28.38 -6.35 24.83
C ALA A 636 -26.94 -5.82 24.83
N ARG A 637 -26.56 -5.05 23.81
CA ARG A 637 -25.23 -4.45 23.66
C ARG A 637 -25.32 -2.95 23.44
N HIS A 638 -24.19 -2.28 23.68
CA HIS A 638 -23.90 -0.96 23.14
C HIS A 638 -22.45 -0.97 22.67
N GLY A 639 -22.25 -1.11 21.35
CA GLY A 639 -20.95 -1.46 20.79
C GLY A 639 -20.40 -2.76 21.40
N PHE A 640 -19.19 -2.72 21.97
CA PHE A 640 -18.51 -3.88 22.56
C PHE A 640 -18.87 -4.14 24.04
N ARG A 641 -19.88 -3.45 24.60
CA ARG A 641 -20.30 -3.63 25.99
C ARG A 641 -21.63 -4.38 26.07
N ILE A 642 -21.66 -5.48 26.80
CA ILE A 642 -22.89 -6.14 27.25
C ILE A 642 -23.60 -5.26 28.28
N LEU A 643 -24.91 -5.07 28.09
CA LEU A 643 -25.82 -4.37 29.01
C LEU A 643 -26.75 -5.34 29.73
N VAL A 644 -27.20 -6.39 29.04
CA VAL A 644 -28.07 -7.46 29.55
C VAL A 644 -27.65 -8.76 28.89
N ASP A 645 -27.61 -9.85 29.66
CA ASP A 645 -27.42 -11.21 29.16
C ASP A 645 -28.45 -12.15 29.80
N HIS A 646 -29.16 -12.92 28.98
CA HIS A 646 -30.14 -13.93 29.36
C HIS A 646 -29.83 -15.30 28.73
N LEU A 647 -28.62 -15.48 28.19
CA LEU A 647 -28.24 -16.58 27.32
C LEU A 647 -26.93 -17.27 27.74
N SER A 648 -25.91 -16.52 28.18
CA SER A 648 -24.70 -17.10 28.76
C SER A 648 -25.03 -17.96 29.98
N GLY A 649 -24.31 -19.07 30.14
CA GLY A 649 -24.64 -20.09 31.14
C GLY A 649 -25.87 -20.96 30.80
N ARG A 650 -26.71 -20.60 29.81
CA ARG A 650 -27.96 -21.29 29.46
C ARG A 650 -27.96 -21.91 28.05
N GLY A 651 -27.46 -21.20 27.05
CA GLY A 651 -27.45 -21.64 25.64
C GLY A 651 -28.82 -21.82 24.97
N ALA A 652 -29.90 -21.39 25.63
CA ALA A 652 -31.27 -21.47 25.13
C ALA A 652 -32.07 -20.22 25.52
N CYS A 653 -33.11 -19.88 24.75
CA CYS A 653 -33.98 -18.75 25.04
C CYS A 653 -34.70 -18.93 26.38
N TYR A 654 -34.57 -17.95 27.29
CA TYR A 654 -35.23 -17.96 28.60
C TYR A 654 -36.78 -17.92 28.52
N ARG A 655 -37.36 -17.48 27.40
CA ARG A 655 -38.81 -17.31 27.19
C ARG A 655 -39.50 -18.53 26.56
N CYS A 656 -38.85 -19.19 25.59
CA CYS A 656 -39.47 -20.28 24.81
C CYS A 656 -38.63 -21.57 24.73
N GLY A 657 -37.49 -21.65 25.42
CA GLY A 657 -36.66 -22.86 25.48
C GLY A 657 -35.86 -23.19 24.21
N THR A 658 -36.04 -22.46 23.10
CA THR A 658 -35.29 -22.68 21.85
C THR A 658 -33.78 -22.55 22.07
N THR A 659 -33.04 -23.64 21.83
CA THR A 659 -31.57 -23.66 21.82
C THR A 659 -31.03 -22.65 20.81
N ILE A 660 -30.02 -21.89 21.22
CA ILE A 660 -29.39 -20.86 20.39
C ILE A 660 -27.98 -21.35 20.04
N PRO A 661 -27.63 -21.56 18.76
CA PRO A 661 -26.30 -22.03 18.39
C PRO A 661 -25.21 -21.05 18.82
N GLY A 662 -24.14 -21.58 19.42
CA GLY A 662 -23.03 -20.82 19.98
C GLY A 662 -22.35 -21.55 21.14
N ILE A 663 -21.35 -20.91 21.74
CA ILE A 663 -20.54 -21.40 22.86
C ILE A 663 -20.81 -20.50 24.06
N TRP A 664 -21.70 -20.94 24.95
CA TRP A 664 -22.29 -20.13 26.02
C TRP A 664 -21.83 -20.48 27.44
N GLN A 665 -21.04 -21.54 27.58
CA GLN A 665 -20.37 -22.02 28.80
C GLN A 665 -18.95 -22.44 28.43
#